data_AF-A0A7V6VK48-F1
#
_entry.id   AF-A0A7V6VK48-F1
#
_cell.length_a   1.000
_cell.length_b   1.000
_cell.length_c   1.000
_cell.angle_alpha   90.00
_cell.angle_beta   90.00
_cell.angle_gamma   90.00
#
_symmetry.space_group_name_H-M   'P 1'
#
loop_
_entity.id
_entity.type
_entity.pdbx_description
1 polymer ?
#
loop_
_entity_poly.entity_id
_entity_poly.type
_entity_poly.pdbx_seq_one_letter_code
_entity_poly.pdbx_strand_id
1 'polypeptide(L)'
;MTDRIAQQEQNVQEAGERPETGGGPEAAGVDGAFDPIPHLDAVLEPIGLSRESTGGEVSFAGADPMVPDTVRLGAAMAIPMMAAAVGAATFHRIRTGEGQDLHVDVRRAIHHVTPHAFFHPTLNGELPEHALVPDNPFLLDHYRTRDGRTVMASGVYPHLAAKWCRFLDVPPSKEKVAEAIGQWDAFELEETANAAGLPLCVARSAEEWRAHPQGQVLADTPVVRLEQIGEAPVRDYGPAERPLDGIRVLSFTHAIAGPTVGRTMSEQGAEVLCGTRPNDYEHAFIYVQANIGSRSALLDLSTEEGRAKVRELLAEADVVVNNHRGSKLEKLGLEPRALAEDFPGLVYVSITCYGNEGPWADRGGFDMNGSAASGLMVAAGSEEQPKLPITGMINDFMTGYFGAAGATAALVKRATEGGSWHVNVNLTRNAMYCLDLGLVDPAQAGSSEENSLRPPHVYDGETLLGELHFPGPQVEFSRTPARWPEPALVPRGSSRPEWCGPRAGELPAGIMAHREEPAEDLAHREKPAEDLAHPRREFAGSKAGYPRRMTPAVEYPSVRAAHGAVATSQPAAAQVGLEVLREGGNAVDAAIATAAALTVVEPCSNGIGSDAFALVWDGGRLHGINGSGRSPAAASAARLREAGHREVPLRGWEAVTVPGAVAMWQELHARLGRLPFARLIEPAAQLAEDGFEVTPVVARGWEAGVRIHAGLRGEEFREFGRVFAPEGRAPRAGERFHLPDHAATLRAIEASGGEDFYRGVLAERIATHAAATGGLLAADDLAAHHSQWVEPISAPYRDHTVWEIPPSGQGIAALAALRILEGFDPQDLDPTTDAGLHRAIEAVKLALTDAHRHVADPDVVPVPTAGLLDPAYAAQRRLLIGEQALEPAPGAPPGSETVYLATADSEGQMVSFIQSNFHGFGSYVVVPGTGIALQNRAHGFSLEPGHPNELAPGKRPFHTIIPGFLTCHHEPVGPFGVMGGHMQAQGHVQFVLHTVDGGLDPQAALTRPRWYWHEGREIQIEDTPWPQGDPAAVIAALGARGHEARLAENEFIFGRGQAIWRTPEGYLAGTEPRADGIVAAY
;
A
#
# COMPACT_ATOMS: atom_id res chain seq x y z
N MET A 1 12.50 7.58 2.86
CA MET A 1 12.30 8.28 1.58
C MET A 1 11.99 9.77 1.79
N THR A 2 11.42 10.21 2.93
CA THR A 2 11.33 11.65 3.28
C THR A 2 12.72 12.18 3.44
N ASP A 3 13.59 11.40 4.08
CA ASP A 3 15.00 11.75 4.21
C ASP A 3 15.76 11.74 2.87
N ARG A 4 15.28 11.04 1.82
CA ARG A 4 15.93 11.04 0.50
C ARG A 4 15.40 12.15 -0.42
N ILE A 5 14.10 12.46 -0.36
CA ILE A 5 13.52 13.65 -0.99
C ILE A 5 14.00 14.90 -0.27
N ALA A 6 14.05 14.91 1.06
CA ALA A 6 14.65 15.96 1.86
C ALA A 6 16.16 16.05 1.66
N GLN A 7 16.88 14.96 1.36
CA GLN A 7 18.28 15.02 0.91
C GLN A 7 18.39 15.62 -0.50
N GLN A 8 17.45 15.35 -1.40
CA GLN A 8 17.38 15.98 -2.74
C GLN A 8 17.02 17.47 -2.65
N GLU A 9 16.07 17.84 -1.79
CA GLU A 9 15.69 19.21 -1.46
C GLU A 9 16.79 19.95 -0.65
N GLN A 10 17.51 19.26 0.23
CA GLN A 10 18.73 19.75 0.86
C GLN A 10 19.85 19.92 -0.16
N ASN A 11 20.02 19.03 -1.14
CA ASN A 11 21.00 19.22 -2.20
C ASN A 11 20.67 20.45 -3.07
N VAL A 12 19.38 20.77 -3.25
CA VAL A 12 18.87 22.00 -3.90
C VAL A 12 19.14 23.24 -3.02
N GLN A 13 19.00 23.14 -1.69
CA GLN A 13 19.21 24.23 -0.74
C GLN A 13 20.71 24.49 -0.39
N GLU A 14 21.52 23.44 -0.22
CA GLU A 14 22.95 23.49 0.09
C GLU A 14 23.79 23.91 -1.11
N ALA A 15 23.32 23.71 -2.35
CA ALA A 15 23.92 24.30 -3.55
C ALA A 15 23.88 25.86 -3.55
N GLY A 16 23.08 26.46 -2.65
CA GLY A 16 22.97 27.90 -2.44
C GLY A 16 24.02 28.51 -1.49
N GLU A 17 24.79 27.71 -0.73
CA GLU A 17 25.75 28.23 0.26
C GLU A 17 27.21 27.88 -0.08
N ARG A 18 28.02 28.92 -0.33
CA ARG A 18 29.44 28.83 -0.75
C ARG A 18 30.40 28.46 0.38
N PRO A 19 31.53 27.82 0.04
CA PRO A 19 32.85 28.18 0.55
C PRO A 19 33.66 28.94 -0.52
N GLU A 20 34.37 29.99 -0.13
CA GLU A 20 35.33 30.67 -0.99
C GLU A 20 36.59 29.83 -1.24
N THR A 21 37.14 30.00 -2.46
CA THR A 21 38.52 29.74 -2.93
C THR A 21 38.86 28.38 -3.59
N GLY A 22 39.40 28.47 -4.81
CA GLY A 22 40.13 27.42 -5.52
C GLY A 22 39.75 27.33 -7.00
N GLY A 23 40.60 27.81 -7.91
CA GLY A 23 40.30 27.91 -9.35
C GLY A 23 39.96 26.59 -10.03
N GLY A 24 38.78 26.54 -10.66
CA GLY A 24 38.36 25.52 -11.63
C GLY A 24 38.58 25.99 -13.08
N PRO A 25 38.55 25.06 -14.06
CA PRO A 25 39.02 25.30 -15.42
C PRO A 25 38.18 26.35 -16.16
N GLU A 26 38.84 27.17 -16.98
CA GLU A 26 38.23 28.20 -17.79
C GLU A 26 37.08 27.63 -18.64
N ALA A 27 35.86 28.13 -18.40
CA ALA A 27 34.74 27.97 -19.31
C ALA A 27 35.07 28.67 -20.62
N ALA A 28 35.62 27.92 -21.57
CA ALA A 28 35.90 28.40 -22.90
C ALA A 28 34.57 28.61 -23.66
N GLY A 29 34.18 29.88 -23.80
CA GLY A 29 33.29 30.38 -24.86
C GLY A 29 31.78 30.19 -24.62
N VAL A 30 31.11 31.22 -24.09
CA VAL A 30 29.64 31.36 -24.22
C VAL A 30 29.36 32.76 -24.79
N ASP A 31 29.54 32.89 -26.11
CA ASP A 31 28.96 33.97 -26.91
C ASP A 31 28.05 33.30 -27.95
N GLY A 32 26.81 33.00 -27.55
CA GLY A 32 25.76 32.42 -28.39
C GLY A 32 24.64 31.79 -27.56
N ALA A 33 23.38 32.11 -27.88
CA ALA A 33 22.22 31.39 -27.35
C ALA A 33 22.26 29.93 -27.85
N PHE A 34 22.03 28.96 -26.97
CA PHE A 34 22.00 27.54 -27.34
C PHE A 34 20.81 27.25 -28.25
N ASP A 35 21.06 26.65 -29.41
CA ASP A 35 20.04 26.25 -30.38
C ASP A 35 19.91 24.71 -30.39
N PRO A 36 18.76 24.13 -30.02
CA PRO A 36 18.53 22.69 -30.06
C PRO A 36 18.53 22.09 -31.49
N ILE A 37 18.29 22.88 -32.54
CA ILE A 37 18.06 22.36 -33.91
C ILE A 37 19.29 21.63 -34.47
N PRO A 38 20.52 22.19 -34.46
CA PRO A 38 21.70 21.46 -34.94
C PRO A 38 21.96 20.15 -34.19
N HIS A 39 21.62 20.10 -32.89
CA HIS A 39 21.77 18.90 -32.08
C HIS A 39 20.69 17.85 -32.38
N LEU A 40 19.48 18.28 -32.75
CA LEU A 40 18.45 17.38 -33.30
C LEU A 40 18.89 16.82 -34.65
N ASP A 41 19.39 17.66 -35.56
CA ASP A 41 19.85 17.21 -36.89
C ASP A 41 20.98 16.19 -36.78
N ALA A 42 21.91 16.38 -35.84
CA ALA A 42 22.99 15.43 -35.55
C ALA A 42 22.50 14.07 -35.03
N VAL A 43 21.31 14.01 -34.42
CA VAL A 43 20.64 12.75 -34.02
C VAL A 43 19.93 12.10 -35.21
N LEU A 44 19.27 12.91 -36.05
CA LEU A 44 18.43 12.44 -37.16
C LEU A 44 19.26 11.91 -38.34
N GLU A 45 20.35 12.59 -38.70
CA GLU A 45 21.16 12.26 -39.88
C GLU A 45 21.70 10.82 -39.86
N PRO A 46 22.32 10.31 -38.76
CA PRO A 46 22.86 8.95 -38.73
C PRO A 46 21.81 7.84 -38.86
N ILE A 47 20.55 8.12 -38.49
CA ILE A 47 19.43 7.18 -38.60
C ILE A 47 18.61 7.37 -39.88
N GLY A 48 19.05 8.27 -40.78
CA GLY A 48 18.44 8.49 -42.08
C GLY A 48 17.14 9.28 -42.04
N LEU A 49 16.95 10.12 -41.03
CA LEU A 49 15.83 11.06 -40.92
C LEU A 49 16.32 12.50 -41.15
N SER A 50 15.39 13.39 -41.48
CA SER A 50 15.63 14.84 -41.43
C SER A 50 14.34 15.56 -41.04
N ARG A 51 14.45 16.73 -40.43
CA ARG A 51 13.29 17.54 -40.04
C ARG A 51 12.39 17.91 -41.23
N GLU A 52 12.95 18.08 -42.43
CA GLU A 52 12.19 18.37 -43.66
C GLU A 52 11.28 17.20 -44.09
N SER A 53 11.58 15.99 -43.62
CA SER A 53 10.79 14.80 -43.95
C SER A 53 9.40 14.80 -43.30
N THR A 54 9.17 15.59 -42.25
CA THR A 54 7.83 15.79 -41.65
C THR A 54 6.86 16.53 -42.56
N GLY A 55 7.38 17.33 -43.51
CA GLY A 55 6.57 18.17 -44.40
C GLY A 55 5.98 19.41 -43.74
N GLY A 56 6.37 19.74 -42.51
CA GLY A 56 6.00 20.95 -41.77
C GLY A 56 7.18 21.56 -41.03
N GLU A 57 6.90 22.55 -40.18
CA GLU A 57 7.90 23.22 -39.34
C GLU A 57 8.24 22.38 -38.10
N VAL A 58 9.52 22.32 -37.73
CA VAL A 58 9.99 21.71 -36.47
C VAL A 58 10.62 22.80 -35.63
N SER A 59 10.08 23.05 -34.44
CA SER A 59 10.46 24.18 -33.60
C SER A 59 10.60 23.82 -32.11
N PHE A 60 11.43 24.60 -31.42
CA PHE A 60 11.64 24.52 -29.98
C PHE A 60 11.33 25.87 -29.32
N ALA A 61 10.91 25.85 -28.06
CA ALA A 61 10.78 27.05 -27.22
C ALA A 61 11.48 26.87 -25.86
N GLY A 62 11.88 28.00 -25.27
CA GLY A 62 12.59 28.04 -23.98
C GLY A 62 14.08 27.70 -24.09
N ALA A 63 14.81 27.84 -22.98
CA ALA A 63 16.23 27.59 -22.90
C ALA A 63 16.66 27.11 -21.50
N ASP A 64 17.70 26.29 -21.46
CA ASP A 64 18.36 25.86 -20.21
C ASP A 64 19.26 26.96 -19.64
N PRO A 65 19.51 26.97 -18.31
CA PRO A 65 18.95 26.06 -17.31
C PRO A 65 17.63 26.57 -16.70
N MET A 66 16.66 25.68 -16.46
CA MET A 66 15.45 25.99 -15.66
C MET A 66 15.62 25.74 -14.16
N VAL A 67 16.56 24.88 -13.80
CA VAL A 67 16.89 24.45 -12.42
C VAL A 67 18.41 24.54 -12.24
N PRO A 68 18.93 24.69 -11.01
CA PRO A 68 20.36 24.93 -10.77
C PRO A 68 21.18 23.64 -10.97
N ASP A 69 21.34 23.21 -12.21
CA ASP A 69 22.16 22.08 -12.67
C ASP A 69 23.14 22.56 -13.75
N THR A 70 24.28 21.89 -13.88
CA THR A 70 25.30 22.20 -14.91
C THR A 70 24.97 21.61 -16.26
N VAL A 71 24.03 20.66 -16.30
CA VAL A 71 23.57 19.96 -17.51
C VAL A 71 22.33 20.64 -18.07
N ARG A 72 22.23 20.71 -19.41
CA ARG A 72 21.04 21.20 -20.14
C ARG A 72 19.89 20.18 -20.10
N LEU A 73 19.26 20.01 -18.94
CA LEU A 73 18.23 18.99 -18.69
C LEU A 73 17.01 19.12 -19.63
N GLY A 74 16.60 20.35 -19.96
CA GLY A 74 15.50 20.61 -20.88
C GLY A 74 15.80 20.11 -22.29
N ALA A 75 16.91 20.57 -22.86
CA ALA A 75 17.37 20.14 -24.18
C ALA A 75 17.66 18.63 -24.25
N ALA A 76 18.27 18.07 -23.21
CA ALA A 76 18.58 16.64 -23.12
C ALA A 76 17.33 15.75 -23.22
N MET A 77 16.16 16.24 -22.80
CA MET A 77 14.89 15.52 -22.97
C MET A 77 14.13 15.92 -24.24
N ALA A 78 14.11 17.21 -24.58
CA ALA A 78 13.31 17.71 -25.70
C ALA A 78 13.82 17.18 -27.05
N ILE A 79 15.15 17.12 -27.25
CA ILE A 79 15.75 16.67 -28.50
C ILE A 79 15.39 15.21 -28.83
N PRO A 80 15.57 14.22 -27.94
CA PRO A 80 15.20 12.83 -28.25
C PRO A 80 13.69 12.63 -28.39
N MET A 81 12.85 13.35 -27.63
CA MET A 81 11.39 13.35 -27.85
C MET A 81 11.04 13.85 -29.25
N MET A 82 11.64 14.97 -29.66
CA MET A 82 11.44 15.54 -30.99
C MET A 82 11.96 14.59 -32.09
N ALA A 83 13.08 13.90 -31.86
CA ALA A 83 13.61 12.93 -32.82
C ALA A 83 12.63 11.76 -33.05
N ALA A 84 12.02 11.24 -31.98
CA ALA A 84 10.97 10.23 -32.08
C ALA A 84 9.71 10.76 -32.81
N ALA A 85 9.35 12.02 -32.54
CA ALA A 85 8.22 12.68 -33.18
C ALA A 85 8.44 12.91 -34.68
N VAL A 86 9.65 13.32 -35.09
CA VAL A 86 10.04 13.44 -36.50
C VAL A 86 9.91 12.09 -37.19
N GLY A 87 10.43 11.01 -36.59
CA GLY A 87 10.29 9.66 -37.15
C GLY A 87 8.82 9.23 -37.33
N ALA A 88 7.98 9.48 -36.33
CA ALA A 88 6.54 9.21 -36.42
C ALA A 88 5.85 10.05 -37.52
N ALA A 89 6.08 11.36 -37.55
CA ALA A 89 5.48 12.26 -38.54
C ALA A 89 5.93 11.91 -39.98
N THR A 90 7.19 11.54 -40.17
CA THR A 90 7.71 11.09 -41.46
C THR A 90 7.08 9.77 -41.90
N PHE A 91 6.93 8.81 -40.98
CA PHE A 91 6.25 7.56 -41.27
C PHE A 91 4.77 7.78 -41.63
N HIS A 92 4.06 8.66 -40.92
CA HIS A 92 2.70 9.08 -41.25
C HIS A 92 2.62 9.67 -42.66
N ARG A 93 3.53 10.59 -43.01
CA ARG A 93 3.57 11.21 -44.33
C ARG A 93 3.85 10.21 -45.45
N ILE A 94 4.68 9.20 -45.22
CA ILE A 94 4.89 8.11 -46.20
C ILE A 94 3.59 7.34 -46.45
N ARG A 95 2.78 7.13 -45.40
CA ARG A 95 1.51 6.39 -45.46
C ARG A 95 0.36 7.19 -46.08
N THR A 96 0.31 8.50 -45.88
CA THR A 96 -0.86 9.34 -46.23
C THR A 96 -0.56 10.44 -47.24
N GLY A 97 0.71 10.82 -47.40
CA GLY A 97 1.15 11.98 -48.17
C GLY A 97 1.07 13.32 -47.41
N GLU A 98 0.55 13.32 -46.18
CA GLU A 98 0.28 14.53 -45.41
C GLU A 98 1.44 14.90 -44.48
N GLY A 99 1.90 16.15 -44.56
CA GLY A 99 2.89 16.71 -43.63
C GLY A 99 2.26 17.39 -42.43
N GLN A 100 3.04 17.61 -41.37
CA GLN A 100 2.59 18.31 -40.16
C GLN A 100 3.75 19.00 -39.44
N ASP A 101 3.39 20.01 -38.65
CA ASP A 101 4.30 20.78 -37.81
C ASP A 101 4.48 20.09 -36.46
N LEU A 102 5.68 20.22 -35.90
CA LEU A 102 6.06 19.70 -34.59
C LEU A 102 6.62 20.82 -33.72
N HIS A 103 6.17 20.88 -32.47
CA HIS A 103 6.64 21.86 -31.49
C HIS A 103 6.93 21.21 -30.13
N VAL A 104 7.99 21.65 -29.45
CA VAL A 104 8.26 21.26 -28.06
C VAL A 104 8.82 22.44 -27.26
N ASP A 105 8.34 22.61 -26.03
CA ASP A 105 8.89 23.57 -25.07
C ASP A 105 9.83 22.85 -24.11
N VAL A 106 11.13 23.20 -24.12
CA VAL A 106 12.15 22.55 -23.28
C VAL A 106 11.85 22.72 -21.78
N ARG A 107 11.14 23.80 -21.42
CA ARG A 107 10.72 24.10 -20.04
C ARG A 107 9.63 23.15 -19.54
N ARG A 108 8.96 22.43 -20.45
CA ARG A 108 7.98 21.38 -20.14
C ARG A 108 8.56 19.98 -20.29
N ALA A 109 9.43 19.78 -21.29
CA ALA A 109 10.08 18.49 -21.54
C ALA A 109 10.90 17.99 -20.35
N ILE A 110 11.50 18.90 -19.57
CA ILE A 110 12.30 18.59 -18.37
C ILE A 110 11.53 17.73 -17.33
N HIS A 111 10.20 17.81 -17.26
CA HIS A 111 9.39 16.99 -16.34
C HIS A 111 9.51 15.48 -16.60
N HIS A 112 9.96 15.07 -17.78
CA HIS A 112 10.17 13.65 -18.11
C HIS A 112 11.60 13.15 -17.84
N VAL A 113 12.55 13.99 -17.40
CA VAL A 113 13.89 13.51 -16.99
C VAL A 113 13.75 12.46 -15.89
N THR A 114 12.93 12.81 -14.89
CA THR A 114 12.52 11.96 -13.79
C THR A 114 11.15 12.49 -13.36
N PRO A 115 10.03 11.82 -13.68
CA PRO A 115 8.67 12.34 -13.48
C PRO A 115 8.33 12.82 -12.08
N HIS A 116 9.04 12.35 -11.05
CA HIS A 116 8.84 12.77 -9.66
C HIS A 116 9.79 13.89 -9.20
N ALA A 117 10.73 14.35 -10.05
CA ALA A 117 11.70 15.38 -9.67
C ALA A 117 11.11 16.78 -9.66
N PHE A 118 10.21 17.07 -10.62
CA PHE A 118 9.60 18.40 -10.80
C PHE A 118 8.07 18.34 -10.94
N PHE A 119 7.50 17.13 -10.88
CA PHE A 119 6.09 16.85 -10.96
C PHE A 119 5.73 15.76 -9.93
N HIS A 120 4.45 15.62 -9.59
CA HIS A 120 3.99 14.64 -8.59
C HIS A 120 3.04 13.65 -9.26
N PRO A 121 3.57 12.60 -9.93
CA PRO A 121 2.71 11.62 -10.59
C PRO A 121 1.97 10.79 -9.56
N THR A 122 0.65 10.65 -9.71
CA THR A 122 -0.19 9.91 -8.77
C THR A 122 -1.03 8.85 -9.47
N LEU A 123 -1.41 7.82 -8.70
CA LEU A 123 -2.38 6.81 -9.03
C LEU A 123 -3.43 6.81 -7.91
N ASN A 124 -4.69 7.08 -8.24
CA ASN A 124 -5.77 7.36 -7.26
C ASN A 124 -5.43 8.48 -6.27
N GLY A 125 -4.79 9.55 -6.76
CA GLY A 125 -4.36 10.68 -5.91
C GLY A 125 -3.13 10.40 -5.04
N GLU A 126 -2.61 9.17 -5.04
CA GLU A 126 -1.47 8.75 -4.22
C GLU A 126 -0.20 8.53 -5.03
N LEU A 127 0.97 8.77 -4.42
CA LEU A 127 2.24 8.44 -5.09
C LEU A 127 2.33 6.91 -5.31
N PRO A 128 2.67 6.45 -6.52
CA PRO A 128 2.86 5.03 -6.79
C PRO A 128 3.81 4.38 -5.78
N GLU A 129 3.46 3.17 -5.33
CA GLU A 129 4.18 2.48 -4.25
C GLU A 129 5.69 2.35 -4.54
N HIS A 130 6.49 2.84 -3.60
CA HIS A 130 7.92 2.57 -3.54
C HIS A 130 8.16 1.43 -2.54
N ALA A 131 7.88 0.19 -2.98
CA ALA A 131 8.14 -1.04 -2.22
C ALA A 131 9.66 -1.27 -2.09
N LEU A 132 10.33 -0.45 -1.30
CA LEU A 132 11.73 -0.63 -0.94
C LEU A 132 11.81 -1.25 0.45
N VAL A 133 12.82 -2.09 0.67
CA VAL A 133 13.38 -2.27 2.01
C VAL A 133 13.71 -0.86 2.51
N PRO A 134 13.15 -0.40 3.65
CA PRO A 134 13.56 0.86 4.24
C PRO A 134 15.09 0.93 4.23
N ASP A 135 15.63 1.96 3.58
CA ASP A 135 17.07 2.21 3.48
C ASP A 135 17.91 1.25 2.59
N ASN A 136 17.39 0.72 1.47
CA ASN A 136 18.23 -0.03 0.50
C ASN A 136 19.51 0.76 0.13
N PRO A 137 20.71 0.31 0.56
CA PRO A 137 21.95 1.08 0.43
C PRO A 137 22.52 1.07 -1.00
N PHE A 138 21.93 0.32 -1.93
CA PHE A 138 22.42 0.20 -3.30
C PHE A 138 21.50 0.88 -4.33
N LEU A 139 20.66 1.84 -3.89
CA LEU A 139 19.72 2.54 -4.78
C LEU A 139 20.38 3.71 -5.50
N LEU A 140 20.55 4.87 -4.85
CA LEU A 140 21.17 6.08 -5.41
C LEU A 140 22.39 6.55 -4.59
N ASP A 141 22.83 5.73 -3.63
CA ASP A 141 23.96 6.05 -2.76
C ASP A 141 25.30 5.75 -3.46
N HIS A 142 26.29 6.61 -3.21
CA HIS A 142 27.67 6.44 -3.68
C HIS A 142 28.62 6.36 -2.48
N TYR A 143 29.74 5.66 -2.67
CA TYR A 143 30.63 5.27 -1.58
C TYR A 143 32.07 5.65 -1.86
N ARG A 144 32.81 6.00 -0.79
CA ARG A 144 34.24 6.28 -0.86
C ARG A 144 35.04 5.00 -0.62
N THR A 145 36.03 4.78 -1.47
CA THR A 145 36.97 3.65 -1.40
C THR A 145 38.25 4.03 -0.66
N ARG A 146 39.09 3.04 -0.36
CA ARG A 146 40.35 3.20 0.40
C ARG A 146 41.32 4.19 -0.25
N ASP A 147 41.40 4.17 -1.57
CA ASP A 147 42.21 5.05 -2.41
C ASP A 147 41.59 6.44 -2.63
N GLY A 148 40.47 6.74 -1.95
CA GLY A 148 39.84 8.07 -2.01
C GLY A 148 39.10 8.34 -3.32
N ARG A 149 38.70 7.31 -4.05
CA ARG A 149 37.80 7.44 -5.21
C ARG A 149 36.35 7.23 -4.77
N THR A 150 35.41 7.62 -5.63
CA THR A 150 33.98 7.40 -5.41
C THR A 150 33.48 6.31 -6.35
N VAL A 151 32.70 5.37 -5.84
CA VAL A 151 32.08 4.29 -6.61
C VAL A 151 30.56 4.31 -6.47
N MET A 152 29.90 3.88 -7.54
CA MET A 152 28.46 3.70 -7.62
C MET A 152 28.14 2.20 -7.66
N ALA A 153 27.78 1.63 -6.50
CA ALA A 153 27.41 0.22 -6.34
C ALA A 153 25.89 0.08 -6.44
N SER A 154 25.39 -0.61 -7.46
CA SER A 154 23.96 -0.56 -7.80
C SER A 154 23.25 -1.90 -7.59
N GLY A 155 22.15 -1.86 -6.85
CA GLY A 155 21.40 -3.01 -6.35
C GLY A 155 19.92 -2.66 -6.19
N VAL A 156 19.31 -2.12 -7.24
CA VAL A 156 17.97 -1.55 -7.19
C VAL A 156 16.85 -2.58 -6.99
N TYR A 157 17.13 -3.87 -7.21
CA TYR A 157 16.18 -4.97 -7.03
C TYR A 157 16.55 -5.85 -5.84
N PRO A 158 15.56 -6.43 -5.11
CA PRO A 158 15.80 -7.17 -3.86
C PRO A 158 16.86 -8.29 -3.98
N HIS A 159 16.79 -9.09 -5.04
CA HIS A 159 17.75 -10.17 -5.27
C HIS A 159 19.19 -9.67 -5.47
N LEU A 160 19.35 -8.48 -6.07
CA LEU A 160 20.64 -7.86 -6.35
C LEU A 160 21.20 -7.17 -5.11
N ALA A 161 20.36 -6.46 -4.35
CA ALA A 161 20.74 -5.92 -3.04
C ALA A 161 21.20 -7.04 -2.08
N ALA A 162 20.48 -8.16 -2.04
CA ALA A 162 20.88 -9.32 -1.26
C ALA A 162 22.20 -9.94 -1.74
N LYS A 163 22.46 -9.93 -3.05
CA LYS A 163 23.73 -10.42 -3.63
C LYS A 163 24.90 -9.51 -3.28
N TRP A 164 24.69 -8.19 -3.28
CA TRP A 164 25.67 -7.22 -2.79
C TRP A 164 26.00 -7.41 -1.31
N CYS A 165 24.98 -7.55 -0.46
CA CYS A 165 25.17 -7.81 0.97
C CYS A 165 26.02 -9.08 1.21
N ARG A 166 25.75 -10.16 0.46
CA ARG A 166 26.56 -11.40 0.53
C ARG A 166 27.98 -11.22 0.01
N PHE A 167 28.19 -10.43 -1.03
CA PHE A 167 29.52 -10.19 -1.61
C PHE A 167 30.41 -9.38 -0.67
N LEU A 168 29.83 -8.38 -0.01
CA LEU A 168 30.55 -7.54 0.96
C LEU A 168 30.57 -8.14 2.38
N ASP A 169 29.81 -9.21 2.62
CA ASP A 169 29.60 -9.84 3.92
C ASP A 169 29.08 -8.87 5.01
N VAL A 170 28.03 -8.13 4.66
CA VAL A 170 27.41 -7.11 5.53
C VAL A 170 25.89 -7.21 5.52
N PRO A 171 25.20 -6.77 6.59
CA PRO A 171 23.75 -6.54 6.54
C PRO A 171 23.42 -5.38 5.59
N PRO A 172 22.15 -5.25 5.13
CA PRO A 172 21.70 -4.15 4.28
C PRO A 172 21.60 -2.83 5.07
N SER A 173 22.75 -2.25 5.44
CA SER A 173 22.89 -0.96 6.11
C SER A 173 23.85 -0.08 5.32
N LYS A 174 23.49 1.19 5.12
CA LYS A 174 24.32 2.15 4.39
C LYS A 174 25.69 2.32 5.05
N GLU A 175 25.73 2.35 6.38
CA GLU A 175 26.96 2.47 7.17
C GLU A 175 27.86 1.25 6.98
N LYS A 176 27.30 0.04 7.09
CA LYS A 176 28.08 -1.20 6.93
C LYS A 176 28.58 -1.41 5.52
N VAL A 177 27.78 -1.04 4.52
CA VAL A 177 28.22 -1.04 3.12
C VAL A 177 29.36 -0.04 2.90
N ALA A 178 29.27 1.17 3.46
CA ALA A 178 30.32 2.16 3.38
C ALA A 178 31.64 1.69 4.04
N GLU A 179 31.56 1.12 5.24
CA GLU A 179 32.72 0.54 5.94
C GLU A 179 33.42 -0.53 5.10
N ALA A 180 32.64 -1.44 4.49
CA ALA A 180 33.16 -2.53 3.68
C ALA A 180 33.78 -2.04 2.36
N ILE A 181 33.07 -1.18 1.61
CA ILE A 181 33.60 -0.59 0.37
C ILE A 181 34.86 0.25 0.64
N GLY A 182 34.92 0.94 1.79
CA GLY A 182 36.08 1.71 2.22
C GLY A 182 37.36 0.89 2.44
N GLN A 183 37.30 -0.44 2.45
CA GLN A 183 38.48 -1.31 2.54
C GLN A 183 39.10 -1.65 1.17
N TRP A 184 38.41 -1.38 0.07
CA TRP A 184 38.83 -1.74 -1.28
C TRP A 184 39.46 -0.56 -2.03
N ASP A 185 40.36 -0.85 -2.97
CA ASP A 185 40.75 0.11 -4.00
C ASP A 185 39.70 0.09 -5.13
N ALA A 186 39.41 1.25 -5.73
CA ALA A 186 38.19 1.42 -6.51
C ALA A 186 38.14 0.58 -7.79
N PHE A 187 39.22 0.56 -8.56
CA PHE A 187 39.29 -0.21 -9.81
C PHE A 187 39.35 -1.72 -9.55
N GLU A 188 39.99 -2.15 -8.46
CA GLU A 188 39.99 -3.57 -8.06
C GLU A 188 38.57 -4.03 -7.71
N LEU A 189 37.83 -3.22 -6.93
CA LEU A 189 36.45 -3.50 -6.59
C LEU A 189 35.54 -3.49 -7.82
N GLU A 190 35.72 -2.54 -8.74
CA GLU A 190 34.96 -2.47 -9.99
C GLU A 190 35.10 -3.74 -10.82
N GLU A 191 36.33 -4.19 -11.07
CA GLU A 191 36.56 -5.42 -11.84
C GLU A 191 36.02 -6.65 -11.10
N THR A 192 36.27 -6.76 -9.79
CA THR A 192 35.87 -7.92 -8.99
C THR A 192 34.34 -8.03 -8.86
N ALA A 193 33.66 -6.92 -8.59
CA ALA A 193 32.20 -6.89 -8.46
C ALA A 193 31.52 -7.19 -9.80
N ASN A 194 31.99 -6.57 -10.90
CA ASN A 194 31.41 -6.82 -12.22
C ASN A 194 31.64 -8.27 -12.67
N ALA A 195 32.81 -8.86 -12.40
CA ALA A 195 33.06 -10.29 -12.64
C ALA A 195 32.12 -11.21 -11.84
N ALA A 196 31.72 -10.78 -10.63
CA ALA A 196 30.70 -11.47 -9.83
C ALA A 196 29.26 -11.19 -10.31
N GLY A 197 29.05 -10.40 -11.37
CA GLY A 197 27.74 -9.99 -11.87
C GLY A 197 27.02 -9.02 -10.93
N LEU A 198 27.77 -8.13 -10.30
CA LEU A 198 27.30 -7.02 -9.47
C LEU A 198 27.68 -5.70 -10.15
N PRO A 199 26.71 -4.91 -10.65
CA PRO A 199 27.02 -3.68 -11.38
C PRO A 199 27.60 -2.63 -10.43
N LEU A 200 28.85 -2.26 -10.69
CA LEU A 200 29.57 -1.19 -10.01
C LEU A 200 30.33 -0.37 -11.04
N CYS A 201 30.41 0.94 -10.82
CA CYS A 201 31.25 1.81 -11.63
C CYS A 201 31.99 2.83 -10.76
N VAL A 202 33.27 3.05 -11.04
CA VAL A 202 34.03 4.19 -10.51
C VAL A 202 33.50 5.47 -11.15
N ALA A 203 33.30 6.52 -10.36
CA ALA A 203 33.01 7.86 -10.87
C ALA A 203 34.27 8.45 -11.51
N ARG A 204 34.23 8.64 -12.83
CA ARG A 204 35.36 9.10 -13.65
C ARG A 204 35.11 10.52 -14.14
N SER A 205 36.17 11.24 -14.52
CA SER A 205 36.03 12.47 -15.30
C SER A 205 35.73 12.14 -16.77
N ALA A 206 35.25 13.13 -17.52
CA ALA A 206 34.95 12.92 -18.94
C ALA A 206 36.22 12.65 -19.78
N GLU A 207 37.38 13.16 -19.34
CA GLU A 207 38.68 12.86 -19.95
C GLU A 207 39.11 11.42 -19.64
N GLU A 208 39.02 11.02 -18.37
CA GLU A 208 39.36 9.66 -17.94
C GLU A 208 38.50 8.61 -18.65
N TRP A 209 37.20 8.87 -18.82
CA TRP A 209 36.32 7.98 -19.57
C TRP A 209 36.69 7.91 -21.05
N ARG A 210 36.95 9.04 -21.72
CA ARG A 210 37.36 9.05 -23.12
C ARG A 210 38.74 8.39 -23.34
N ALA A 211 39.58 8.31 -22.31
CA ALA A 211 40.82 7.55 -22.34
C ALA A 211 40.62 6.04 -22.09
N HIS A 212 39.53 5.65 -21.42
CA HIS A 212 39.21 4.25 -21.14
C HIS A 212 38.82 3.50 -22.42
N PRO A 213 39.26 2.24 -22.64
CA PRO A 213 38.98 1.52 -23.89
C PRO A 213 37.50 1.41 -24.23
N GLN A 214 36.62 1.22 -23.24
CA GLN A 214 35.17 1.24 -23.48
C GLN A 214 34.66 2.63 -23.84
N GLY A 215 35.17 3.69 -23.20
CA GLY A 215 34.73 5.05 -23.49
C GLY A 215 35.17 5.53 -24.86
N GLN A 216 36.30 5.04 -25.38
CA GLN A 216 36.70 5.25 -26.78
C GLN A 216 35.69 4.63 -27.76
N VAL A 217 35.29 3.37 -27.53
CA VAL A 217 34.25 2.70 -28.35
C VAL A 217 32.96 3.52 -28.35
N LEU A 218 32.51 3.98 -27.18
CA LEU A 218 31.30 4.79 -27.10
C LEU A 218 31.45 6.18 -27.70
N ALA A 219 32.62 6.83 -27.61
CA ALA A 219 32.86 8.13 -28.23
C ALA A 219 32.66 8.09 -29.76
N ASP A 220 33.04 6.98 -30.38
CA ASP A 220 32.87 6.75 -31.83
C ASP A 220 31.47 6.21 -32.20
N THR A 221 30.64 5.89 -31.21
CA THR A 221 29.29 5.35 -31.42
C THR A 221 28.27 6.49 -31.48
N PRO A 222 27.39 6.54 -32.51
CA PRO A 222 26.28 7.51 -32.53
C PRO A 222 25.30 7.22 -31.38
N VAL A 223 24.60 8.25 -30.89
CA VAL A 223 23.60 8.10 -29.80
C VAL A 223 22.49 7.11 -30.14
N VAL A 224 22.09 7.05 -31.41
CA VAL A 224 21.24 6.01 -31.98
C VAL A 224 21.98 5.35 -33.13
N ARG A 225 22.32 4.07 -32.97
CA ARG A 225 22.92 3.28 -34.05
C ARG A 225 21.82 2.45 -34.70
N LEU A 226 21.70 2.55 -36.02
CA LEU A 226 20.71 1.82 -36.81
C LEU A 226 21.42 0.99 -37.88
N GLU A 227 21.24 -0.32 -37.86
CA GLU A 227 21.93 -1.25 -38.75
C GLU A 227 20.96 -2.19 -39.46
N GLN A 228 21.18 -2.47 -40.74
CA GLN A 228 20.45 -3.53 -41.41
C GLN A 228 21.06 -4.89 -41.02
N ILE A 229 20.24 -5.78 -40.48
CA ILE A 229 20.65 -7.11 -40.00
C ILE A 229 20.09 -8.28 -40.82
N GLY A 230 19.17 -8.00 -41.74
CA GLY A 230 18.59 -9.00 -42.64
C GLY A 230 17.94 -8.37 -43.88
N GLU A 231 17.72 -9.18 -44.90
CA GLU A 231 17.02 -8.78 -46.13
C GLU A 231 15.51 -8.99 -45.99
N ALA A 232 14.72 -8.04 -46.45
CA ALA A 232 13.26 -8.13 -46.51
C ALA A 232 12.73 -7.17 -47.59
N PRO A 233 11.61 -7.48 -48.24
CA PRO A 233 11.01 -6.55 -49.19
C PRO A 233 10.53 -5.27 -48.50
N VAL A 234 10.44 -4.19 -49.28
CA VAL A 234 9.71 -2.98 -48.88
C VAL A 234 8.29 -3.36 -48.46
N ARG A 235 7.83 -2.82 -47.33
CA ARG A 235 6.47 -3.04 -46.83
C ARG A 235 5.61 -1.80 -46.99
N ASP A 236 4.48 -1.97 -47.65
CA ASP A 236 3.38 -1.00 -47.63
C ASP A 236 2.54 -1.22 -46.36
N TYR A 237 2.32 -0.14 -45.60
CA TYR A 237 1.56 -0.14 -44.35
C TYR A 237 0.16 0.44 -44.52
N GLY A 238 -0.19 0.90 -45.73
CA GLY A 238 -1.44 1.57 -46.04
C GLY A 238 -1.62 2.91 -45.29
N PRO A 239 -2.69 3.66 -45.62
CA PRO A 239 -3.03 4.89 -44.90
C PRO A 239 -3.41 4.61 -43.43
N ALA A 240 -3.24 5.61 -42.58
CA ALA A 240 -3.64 5.56 -41.17
C ALA A 240 -4.09 6.94 -40.66
N GLU A 241 -4.83 6.94 -39.54
CA GLU A 241 -5.24 8.15 -38.84
C GLU A 241 -4.10 8.66 -37.94
N ARG A 242 -3.43 7.75 -37.24
CA ARG A 242 -2.27 8.05 -36.39
C ARG A 242 -1.01 7.46 -36.98
N PRO A 243 0.18 8.03 -36.68
CA PRO A 243 1.42 7.59 -37.31
C PRO A 243 1.68 6.08 -37.25
N LEU A 244 1.46 5.46 -36.09
CA LEU A 244 1.79 4.06 -35.83
C LEU A 244 0.57 3.13 -35.75
N ASP A 245 -0.60 3.54 -36.26
CA ASP A 245 -1.77 2.65 -36.28
C ASP A 245 -1.47 1.35 -37.01
N GLY A 246 -1.79 0.23 -36.33
CA GLY A 246 -1.58 -1.13 -36.82
C GLY A 246 -0.14 -1.65 -36.72
N ILE A 247 0.78 -0.87 -36.15
CA ILE A 247 2.15 -1.32 -35.81
C ILE A 247 2.11 -2.08 -34.49
N ARG A 248 2.75 -3.25 -34.45
CA ARG A 248 2.78 -4.12 -33.27
C ARG A 248 4.17 -4.20 -32.64
N VAL A 249 4.25 -3.90 -31.35
CA VAL A 249 5.49 -3.85 -30.57
C VAL A 249 5.45 -4.92 -29.48
N LEU A 250 6.38 -5.86 -29.52
CA LEU A 250 6.55 -6.88 -28.49
C LEU A 250 7.74 -6.51 -27.60
N SER A 251 7.48 -6.23 -26.33
CA SER A 251 8.50 -5.75 -25.39
C SER A 251 8.87 -6.81 -24.37
N PHE A 252 10.17 -7.12 -24.23
CA PHE A 252 10.73 -7.95 -23.17
C PHE A 252 11.73 -7.11 -22.37
N THR A 253 11.18 -6.27 -21.49
CA THR A 253 11.94 -5.19 -20.87
C THR A 253 11.70 -5.11 -19.37
N HIS A 254 12.68 -4.53 -18.67
CA HIS A 254 12.67 -4.30 -17.22
C HIS A 254 13.11 -2.86 -16.89
N ALA A 255 12.82 -2.35 -15.70
CA ALA A 255 13.15 -0.97 -15.33
C ALA A 255 12.49 0.09 -16.25
N ILE A 256 13.22 1.14 -16.65
CA ILE A 256 12.62 2.35 -17.24
C ILE A 256 12.88 2.51 -18.75
N ALA A 257 14.13 2.42 -19.21
CA ALA A 257 14.48 2.75 -20.60
C ALA A 257 13.75 1.89 -21.65
N GLY A 258 13.66 0.58 -21.40
CA GLY A 258 12.99 -0.36 -22.30
C GLY A 258 11.50 -0.08 -22.46
N PRO A 259 10.72 -0.09 -21.37
CA PRO A 259 9.28 0.19 -21.46
C PRO A 259 8.97 1.58 -22.03
N THR A 260 9.85 2.57 -21.80
CA THR A 260 9.70 3.92 -22.36
C THR A 260 9.66 3.92 -23.90
N VAL A 261 10.40 3.02 -24.58
CA VAL A 261 10.28 2.86 -26.05
C VAL A 261 8.86 2.49 -26.44
N GLY A 262 8.28 1.50 -25.76
CA GLY A 262 6.90 1.06 -25.96
C GLY A 262 5.91 2.17 -25.68
N ARG A 263 6.05 2.85 -24.53
CA ARG A 263 5.22 4.01 -24.16
C ARG A 263 5.20 5.07 -25.25
N THR A 264 6.37 5.51 -25.74
CA THR A 264 6.48 6.53 -26.79
C THR A 264 5.91 6.09 -28.13
N MET A 265 6.04 4.80 -28.49
CA MET A 265 5.38 4.28 -29.70
C MET A 265 3.86 4.20 -29.54
N SER A 266 3.36 3.86 -28.34
CA SER A 266 1.93 3.79 -28.04
C SER A 266 1.27 5.18 -28.08
N GLU A 267 1.99 6.24 -27.68
CA GLU A 267 1.56 7.65 -27.84
C GLU A 267 1.17 7.99 -29.29
N GLN A 268 1.72 7.27 -30.26
CA GLN A 268 1.51 7.48 -31.69
C GLN A 268 0.63 6.40 -32.35
N GLY A 269 0.04 5.49 -31.58
CA GLY A 269 -0.97 4.52 -32.05
C GLY A 269 -0.48 3.07 -32.18
N ALA A 270 0.76 2.76 -31.80
CA ALA A 270 1.25 1.39 -31.84
C ALA A 270 0.55 0.51 -30.79
N GLU A 271 0.23 -0.74 -31.15
CA GLU A 271 -0.21 -1.75 -30.18
C GLU A 271 1.03 -2.35 -29.49
N VAL A 272 1.17 -2.12 -28.18
CA VAL A 272 2.33 -2.56 -27.40
C VAL A 272 1.93 -3.66 -26.43
N LEU A 273 2.60 -4.81 -26.53
CA LEU A 273 2.45 -5.93 -25.62
C LEU A 273 3.78 -6.19 -24.88
N CYS A 274 3.78 -5.95 -23.58
CA CYS A 274 4.91 -6.23 -22.69
C CYS A 274 4.81 -7.66 -22.13
N GLY A 275 5.78 -8.49 -22.45
CA GLY A 275 5.93 -9.85 -21.93
C GLY A 275 6.65 -9.85 -20.59
N THR A 276 5.93 -10.19 -19.52
CA THR A 276 6.49 -10.30 -18.17
C THR A 276 6.63 -11.76 -17.77
N ARG A 277 7.78 -12.16 -17.24
CA ARG A 277 7.93 -13.53 -16.74
C ARG A 277 7.11 -13.72 -15.46
N PRO A 278 6.46 -14.88 -15.26
CA PRO A 278 5.87 -15.23 -13.97
C PRO A 278 6.91 -15.12 -12.85
N ASN A 279 6.54 -14.44 -11.76
CA ASN A 279 7.37 -14.18 -10.58
C ASN A 279 8.52 -13.16 -10.73
N ASP A 280 8.68 -12.49 -11.88
CA ASP A 280 9.61 -11.37 -11.96
C ASP A 280 9.09 -10.18 -11.13
N TYR A 281 9.98 -9.57 -10.35
CA TYR A 281 9.68 -8.40 -9.54
C TYR A 281 9.89 -7.12 -10.36
N GLU A 282 8.96 -6.19 -10.25
CA GLU A 282 9.09 -4.82 -10.75
C GLU A 282 8.53 -3.85 -9.70
N HIS A 283 9.17 -2.70 -9.55
CA HIS A 283 8.70 -1.65 -8.65
C HIS A 283 7.42 -1.00 -9.20
N ALA A 284 6.40 -0.81 -8.35
CA ALA A 284 5.14 -0.23 -8.80
C ALA A 284 5.32 1.17 -9.39
N PHE A 285 6.15 2.03 -8.77
CA PHE A 285 6.47 3.35 -9.32
C PHE A 285 7.14 3.31 -10.69
N ILE A 286 7.99 2.31 -10.98
CA ILE A 286 8.58 2.15 -12.31
C ILE A 286 7.51 1.72 -13.30
N TYR A 287 6.70 0.72 -12.92
CA TYR A 287 5.67 0.18 -13.79
C TYR A 287 4.68 1.24 -14.22
N VAL A 288 4.14 2.02 -13.27
CA VAL A 288 3.15 3.09 -13.52
C VAL A 288 3.71 4.19 -14.42
N GLN A 289 5.00 4.53 -14.31
CA GLN A 289 5.59 5.64 -15.08
C GLN A 289 6.06 5.21 -16.49
N ALA A 290 6.59 3.99 -16.62
CA ALA A 290 7.27 3.56 -17.83
C ALA A 290 6.42 2.68 -18.77
N ASN A 291 5.34 2.04 -18.28
CA ASN A 291 4.52 1.10 -19.08
C ASN A 291 3.18 1.69 -19.55
N ILE A 292 2.98 3.01 -19.44
CA ILE A 292 1.76 3.67 -19.93
C ILE A 292 1.60 3.38 -21.44
N GLY A 293 0.37 3.11 -21.85
CA GLY A 293 -0.01 2.72 -23.20
C GLY A 293 0.35 1.28 -23.58
N SER A 294 0.89 0.48 -22.67
CA SER A 294 1.27 -0.92 -22.92
C SER A 294 0.32 -1.91 -22.24
N ARG A 295 -0.06 -2.96 -22.97
CA ARG A 295 -0.65 -4.17 -22.38
C ARG A 295 0.44 -5.00 -21.73
N SER A 296 0.13 -5.74 -20.67
CA SER A 296 1.11 -6.60 -19.98
C SER A 296 0.60 -8.05 -19.86
N ALA A 297 1.35 -9.01 -20.40
CA ALA A 297 0.99 -10.44 -20.42
C ALA A 297 2.08 -11.32 -19.80
N LEU A 298 1.67 -12.41 -19.13
CA LEU A 298 2.61 -13.39 -18.59
C LEU A 298 3.19 -14.27 -19.71
N LEU A 299 4.51 -14.25 -19.87
CA LEU A 299 5.24 -14.99 -20.89
C LEU A 299 6.53 -15.59 -20.29
N ASP A 300 6.58 -16.92 -20.15
CA ASP A 300 7.77 -17.63 -19.64
C ASP A 300 8.59 -18.29 -20.75
N LEU A 301 9.61 -17.57 -21.23
CA LEU A 301 10.56 -18.06 -22.24
C LEU A 301 11.42 -19.26 -21.79
N SER A 302 11.43 -19.60 -20.50
CA SER A 302 12.11 -20.82 -20.03
C SER A 302 11.34 -22.10 -20.39
N THR A 303 10.04 -21.98 -20.68
CA THR A 303 9.17 -23.10 -21.09
C THR A 303 9.07 -23.23 -22.61
N GLU A 304 8.81 -24.44 -23.10
CA GLU A 304 8.58 -24.67 -24.53
C GLU A 304 7.31 -23.96 -25.02
N GLU A 305 6.24 -24.01 -24.23
CA GLU A 305 4.96 -23.35 -24.51
C GLU A 305 5.11 -21.82 -24.60
N GLY A 306 5.83 -21.21 -23.65
CA GLY A 306 6.11 -19.78 -23.68
C GLY A 306 6.94 -19.37 -24.89
N ARG A 307 7.97 -20.16 -25.26
CA ARG A 307 8.73 -19.92 -26.51
C ARG A 307 7.86 -20.06 -27.74
N ALA A 308 6.99 -21.07 -27.82
CA ALA A 308 6.08 -21.26 -28.94
C ALA A 308 5.10 -20.09 -29.08
N LYS A 309 4.50 -19.63 -27.97
CA LYS A 309 3.60 -18.47 -27.96
C LYS A 309 4.31 -17.18 -28.36
N VAL A 310 5.56 -16.99 -27.94
CA VAL A 310 6.35 -15.82 -28.38
C VAL A 310 6.67 -15.88 -29.88
N ARG A 311 6.98 -17.05 -30.44
CA ARG A 311 7.16 -17.19 -31.90
C ARG A 311 5.87 -16.90 -32.69
N GLU A 312 4.71 -17.26 -32.15
CA GLU A 312 3.40 -16.88 -32.72
C GLU A 312 3.23 -15.35 -32.75
N LEU A 313 3.50 -14.68 -31.62
CA LEU A 313 3.41 -13.22 -31.55
C LEU A 313 4.41 -12.51 -32.49
N LEU A 314 5.64 -13.04 -32.58
CA LEU A 314 6.71 -12.52 -33.44
C LEU A 314 6.39 -12.60 -34.93
N ALA A 315 5.60 -13.59 -35.36
CA ALA A 315 5.17 -13.71 -36.76
C ALA A 315 4.39 -12.47 -37.24
N GLU A 316 3.75 -11.77 -36.31
CA GLU A 316 2.94 -10.59 -36.61
C GLU A 316 3.51 -9.28 -36.04
N ALA A 317 4.57 -9.34 -35.23
CA ALA A 317 5.25 -8.18 -34.68
C ALA A 317 5.96 -7.36 -35.77
N ASP A 318 6.10 -6.07 -35.53
CA ASP A 318 6.90 -5.15 -36.33
C ASP A 318 8.16 -4.72 -35.61
N VAL A 319 8.06 -4.55 -34.30
CA VAL A 319 9.16 -4.13 -33.43
C VAL A 319 9.27 -5.07 -32.24
N VAL A 320 10.51 -5.42 -31.89
CA VAL A 320 10.85 -6.09 -30.62
C VAL A 320 11.77 -5.18 -29.81
N VAL A 321 11.49 -5.03 -28.52
CA VAL A 321 12.32 -4.24 -27.61
C VAL A 321 12.88 -5.12 -26.51
N ASN A 322 14.18 -5.01 -26.23
CA ASN A 322 14.87 -5.78 -25.19
C ASN A 322 15.95 -4.93 -24.50
N ASN A 323 16.05 -5.05 -23.17
CA ASN A 323 17.09 -4.40 -22.37
C ASN A 323 17.74 -5.30 -21.32
N HIS A 324 17.63 -6.62 -21.46
CA HIS A 324 18.28 -7.57 -20.56
C HIS A 324 19.77 -7.75 -20.88
N ARG A 325 20.58 -7.89 -19.82
CA ARG A 325 22.05 -8.06 -19.88
C ARG A 325 22.47 -9.38 -20.55
N GLY A 326 23.58 -9.32 -21.28
CA GLY A 326 24.45 -10.47 -21.60
C GLY A 326 23.73 -11.71 -22.14
N SER A 327 23.16 -11.61 -23.34
CA SER A 327 22.62 -12.74 -24.12
C SER A 327 21.60 -13.64 -23.41
N LYS A 328 20.99 -13.22 -22.29
CA LYS A 328 20.09 -14.11 -21.52
C LYS A 328 18.81 -14.44 -22.29
N LEU A 329 18.21 -13.45 -22.96
CA LEU A 329 17.05 -13.66 -23.82
C LEU A 329 17.44 -14.17 -25.22
N GLU A 330 18.62 -13.81 -25.71
CA GLU A 330 19.18 -14.34 -26.96
C GLU A 330 19.39 -15.85 -26.87
N LYS A 331 19.92 -16.34 -25.75
CA LYS A 331 20.03 -17.77 -25.40
C LYS A 331 18.68 -18.47 -25.27
N LEU A 332 17.60 -17.72 -25.12
CA LEU A 332 16.22 -18.21 -25.11
C LEU A 332 15.51 -18.04 -26.46
N GLY A 333 16.26 -17.68 -27.51
CA GLY A 333 15.77 -17.60 -28.89
C GLY A 333 15.41 -16.20 -29.37
N LEU A 334 15.87 -15.14 -28.70
CA LEU A 334 15.61 -13.73 -29.08
C LEU A 334 16.86 -12.98 -29.57
N GLU A 335 17.79 -13.67 -30.25
CA GLU A 335 18.98 -13.06 -30.84
C GLU A 335 18.59 -12.24 -32.09
N PRO A 336 19.02 -10.97 -32.24
CA PRO A 336 18.56 -10.09 -33.30
C PRO A 336 18.69 -10.67 -34.72
N ARG A 337 19.85 -11.20 -35.10
CA ARG A 337 20.08 -11.72 -36.47
C ARG A 337 19.29 -12.99 -36.73
N ALA A 338 19.24 -13.93 -35.78
CA ALA A 338 18.42 -15.13 -35.87
C ALA A 338 16.94 -14.79 -36.00
N LEU A 339 16.44 -13.80 -35.25
CA LEU A 339 15.06 -13.33 -35.41
C LEU A 339 14.83 -12.66 -36.76
N ALA A 340 15.80 -11.91 -37.29
CA ALA A 340 15.68 -11.32 -38.62
C ALA A 340 15.64 -12.37 -39.74
N GLU A 341 16.30 -13.53 -39.55
CA GLU A 341 16.20 -14.69 -40.45
C GLU A 341 14.83 -15.38 -40.36
N ASP A 342 14.35 -15.62 -39.15
CA ASP A 342 13.06 -16.29 -38.90
C ASP A 342 11.85 -15.39 -39.23
N PHE A 343 12.00 -14.07 -39.05
CA PHE A 343 10.96 -13.05 -39.22
C PHE A 343 11.49 -11.86 -40.04
N PRO A 344 11.61 -11.99 -41.38
CA PRO A 344 12.11 -10.92 -42.24
C PRO A 344 11.28 -9.63 -42.14
N GLY A 345 11.97 -8.50 -42.02
CA GLY A 345 11.39 -7.18 -41.82
C GLY A 345 11.22 -6.79 -40.36
N LEU A 346 11.68 -7.59 -39.39
CA LEU A 346 11.59 -7.21 -37.98
C LEU A 346 12.53 -6.02 -37.67
N VAL A 347 12.04 -5.08 -36.87
CA VAL A 347 12.87 -4.07 -36.20
C VAL A 347 13.18 -4.56 -34.80
N TYR A 348 14.44 -4.69 -34.45
CA TYR A 348 14.88 -5.06 -33.10
C TYR A 348 15.51 -3.85 -32.41
N VAL A 349 15.14 -3.58 -31.16
CA VAL A 349 15.69 -2.50 -30.35
C VAL A 349 16.42 -3.10 -29.14
N SER A 350 17.73 -2.89 -29.08
CA SER A 350 18.57 -3.25 -27.94
C SER A 350 18.92 -2.02 -27.13
N ILE A 351 18.71 -2.10 -25.82
CA ILE A 351 19.14 -1.08 -24.86
C ILE A 351 20.15 -1.68 -23.90
N THR A 352 21.32 -1.08 -23.80
CA THR A 352 22.37 -1.51 -22.86
C THR A 352 22.93 -0.36 -22.04
N CYS A 353 23.70 -0.68 -21.01
CA CYS A 353 24.37 0.36 -20.25
C CYS A 353 25.60 0.88 -21.01
N TYR A 354 26.49 -0.02 -21.43
CA TYR A 354 27.82 0.30 -21.92
C TYR A 354 28.03 0.05 -23.42
N GLY A 355 26.99 -0.27 -24.19
CA GLY A 355 27.10 -0.67 -25.59
C GLY A 355 27.30 -2.18 -25.76
N ASN A 356 27.22 -2.65 -27.01
CA ASN A 356 27.34 -4.07 -27.37
C ASN A 356 28.74 -4.45 -27.89
N GLU A 357 29.65 -3.50 -27.89
CA GLU A 357 31.03 -3.67 -28.37
C GLU A 357 32.01 -3.21 -27.29
N GLY A 358 33.26 -3.66 -27.40
CA GLY A 358 34.31 -3.30 -26.45
C GLY A 358 34.34 -4.19 -25.18
N PRO A 359 35.30 -3.94 -24.28
CA PRO A 359 35.57 -4.80 -23.13
C PRO A 359 34.44 -4.85 -22.09
N TRP A 360 33.48 -3.91 -22.11
CA TRP A 360 32.35 -3.86 -21.19
C TRP A 360 31.02 -4.22 -21.85
N ALA A 361 31.02 -4.79 -23.06
CA ALA A 361 29.80 -5.18 -23.79
C ALA A 361 28.85 -6.08 -22.98
N ASP A 362 29.41 -7.00 -22.20
CA ASP A 362 28.64 -7.93 -21.35
C ASP A 362 28.36 -7.38 -19.94
N ARG A 363 28.84 -6.17 -19.60
CA ARG A 363 28.62 -5.59 -18.28
C ARG A 363 27.19 -5.09 -18.16
N GLY A 364 26.63 -5.38 -17.01
CA GLY A 364 25.39 -4.79 -16.60
C GLY A 364 25.57 -3.41 -15.99
N GLY A 365 24.57 -2.55 -16.14
CA GLY A 365 24.48 -1.31 -15.38
C GLY A 365 23.04 -0.84 -15.26
N PHE A 366 22.89 0.31 -14.61
CA PHE A 366 21.69 1.12 -14.46
C PHE A 366 22.07 2.58 -14.70
N ASP A 367 21.10 3.49 -14.69
CA ASP A 367 21.28 4.93 -14.97
C ASP A 367 22.52 5.55 -14.30
N MET A 368 22.61 5.40 -12.99
CA MET A 368 23.69 5.96 -12.17
C MET A 368 25.06 5.39 -12.50
N ASN A 369 25.15 4.15 -13.00
CA ASN A 369 26.42 3.57 -13.43
C ASN A 369 26.89 4.21 -14.75
N GLY A 370 25.95 4.56 -15.64
CA GLY A 370 26.25 5.30 -16.86
C GLY A 370 26.74 6.72 -16.56
N SER A 371 26.08 7.41 -15.62
CA SER A 371 26.48 8.73 -15.13
C SER A 371 27.83 8.74 -14.42
N ALA A 372 28.13 7.71 -13.63
CA ALA A 372 29.44 7.54 -12.99
C ALA A 372 30.55 7.31 -14.02
N ALA A 373 30.30 6.47 -15.02
CA ALA A 373 31.29 6.15 -16.05
C ALA A 373 31.65 7.36 -16.91
N SER A 374 30.65 8.14 -17.35
CA SER A 374 30.79 9.06 -18.49
C SER A 374 31.49 10.40 -18.19
N GLY A 375 31.68 10.74 -16.91
CA GLY A 375 32.04 12.11 -16.51
C GLY A 375 30.86 12.94 -16.01
N LEU A 376 29.62 12.48 -16.17
CA LEU A 376 28.44 13.28 -15.83
C LEU A 376 28.37 13.60 -14.34
N MET A 377 28.72 12.65 -13.47
CA MET A 377 28.73 12.90 -12.03
C MET A 377 29.81 13.90 -11.59
N VAL A 378 30.94 13.94 -12.31
CA VAL A 378 32.00 14.93 -12.07
C VAL A 378 31.54 16.31 -12.57
N ALA A 379 30.84 16.38 -13.70
CA ALA A 379 30.28 17.63 -14.22
C ALA A 379 29.20 18.24 -13.31
N ALA A 380 28.40 17.40 -12.64
CA ALA A 380 27.43 17.83 -11.63
C ALA A 380 28.04 18.18 -10.26
N GLY A 381 29.31 17.81 -10.02
CA GLY A 381 30.03 18.03 -8.77
C GLY A 381 31.46 18.47 -9.01
N SER A 382 32.41 17.67 -8.53
CA SER A 382 33.84 17.80 -8.86
C SER A 382 34.52 16.43 -8.95
N GLU A 383 35.80 16.37 -9.32
CA GLU A 383 36.56 15.12 -9.30
C GLU A 383 36.72 14.55 -7.87
N GLU A 384 36.87 15.42 -6.87
CA GLU A 384 36.97 15.04 -5.46
C GLU A 384 35.62 14.62 -4.88
N GLN A 385 34.55 15.29 -5.30
CA GLN A 385 33.18 15.08 -4.82
C GLN A 385 32.18 14.98 -6.00
N PRO A 386 32.20 13.87 -6.74
CA PRO A 386 31.24 13.64 -7.81
C PRO A 386 29.83 13.48 -7.24
N LYS A 387 28.82 14.04 -7.91
CA LYS A 387 27.41 14.05 -7.48
C LYS A 387 26.52 13.51 -8.58
N LEU A 388 25.37 12.94 -8.23
CA LEU A 388 24.33 12.70 -9.24
C LEU A 388 23.73 14.04 -9.69
N PRO A 389 23.14 14.11 -10.90
CA PRO A 389 22.32 15.25 -11.32
C PRO A 389 21.24 15.57 -10.29
N ILE A 390 20.71 16.80 -10.28
CA ILE A 390 19.70 17.23 -9.29
C ILE A 390 18.44 16.36 -9.32
N THR A 391 18.14 15.76 -10.47
CA THR A 391 17.04 14.81 -10.69
C THR A 391 17.32 13.40 -10.17
N GLY A 392 18.54 13.11 -9.72
CA GLY A 392 19.01 11.78 -9.31
C GLY A 392 19.33 10.84 -10.49
N MET A 393 18.47 10.81 -11.51
CA MET A 393 18.62 10.02 -12.74
C MET A 393 18.43 10.91 -13.97
N ILE A 394 18.94 10.49 -15.14
CA ILE A 394 18.84 11.28 -16.39
C ILE A 394 18.83 10.45 -17.68
N ASN A 395 19.49 9.30 -17.68
CA ASN A 395 19.72 8.49 -18.86
C ASN A 395 18.52 7.64 -19.25
N ASP A 396 17.78 7.09 -18.29
CA ASP A 396 16.80 6.03 -18.56
C ASP A 396 15.67 6.47 -19.52
N PHE A 397 14.92 7.53 -19.19
CA PHE A 397 13.84 8.03 -20.06
C PHE A 397 14.38 8.58 -21.39
N MET A 398 15.48 9.34 -21.35
CA MET A 398 16.17 9.85 -22.53
C MET A 398 16.53 8.72 -23.51
N THR A 399 17.05 7.61 -22.98
CA THR A 399 17.43 6.43 -23.78
C THR A 399 16.21 5.74 -24.40
N GLY A 400 15.08 5.71 -23.68
CA GLY A 400 13.82 5.23 -24.24
C GLY A 400 13.33 6.06 -25.42
N TYR A 401 13.39 7.39 -25.32
CA TYR A 401 13.03 8.27 -26.44
C TYR A 401 13.95 8.10 -27.66
N PHE A 402 15.27 7.98 -27.44
CA PHE A 402 16.21 7.63 -28.50
C PHE A 402 15.94 6.25 -29.12
N GLY A 403 15.55 5.26 -28.31
CA GLY A 403 15.14 3.95 -28.80
C GLY A 403 13.90 4.01 -29.69
N ALA A 404 12.91 4.84 -29.32
CA ALA A 404 11.72 5.08 -30.14
C ALA A 404 12.04 5.85 -31.44
N ALA A 405 12.98 6.80 -31.40
CA ALA A 405 13.49 7.48 -32.60
C ALA A 405 14.16 6.50 -33.57
N GLY A 406 15.00 5.60 -33.06
CA GLY A 406 15.58 4.52 -33.88
C GLY A 406 14.53 3.55 -34.43
N ALA A 407 13.54 3.16 -33.61
CA ALA A 407 12.48 2.25 -34.04
C ALA A 407 11.61 2.85 -35.16
N THR A 408 11.23 4.12 -35.04
CA THR A 408 10.45 4.83 -36.07
C THR A 408 11.29 5.07 -37.33
N ALA A 409 12.57 5.42 -37.21
CA ALA A 409 13.48 5.50 -38.35
C ALA A 409 13.63 4.16 -39.09
N ALA A 410 13.74 3.06 -38.34
CA ALA A 410 13.78 1.71 -38.92
C ALA A 410 12.49 1.33 -39.64
N LEU A 411 11.32 1.72 -39.12
CA LEU A 411 10.03 1.53 -39.79
C LEU A 411 9.93 2.34 -41.09
N VAL A 412 10.43 3.59 -41.09
CA VAL A 412 10.57 4.42 -42.30
C VAL A 412 11.44 3.72 -43.32
N LYS A 413 12.63 3.24 -42.93
CA LYS A 413 13.53 2.50 -43.82
C LYS A 413 12.91 1.20 -44.33
N ARG A 414 12.19 0.46 -43.50
CA ARG A 414 11.45 -0.73 -43.94
C ARG A 414 10.36 -0.40 -44.97
N ALA A 415 9.74 0.78 -44.88
CA ALA A 415 8.72 1.24 -45.82
C ALA A 415 9.29 1.80 -47.14
N THR A 416 10.56 2.20 -47.18
CA THR A 416 11.18 2.82 -48.37
C THR A 416 12.26 1.97 -49.02
N GLU A 417 13.03 1.25 -48.22
CA GLU A 417 14.22 0.46 -48.59
C GLU A 417 14.01 -1.05 -48.37
N GLY A 418 13.17 -1.44 -47.40
CA GLY A 418 12.99 -2.83 -46.98
C GLY A 418 13.94 -3.21 -45.84
N GLY A 419 14.27 -4.49 -45.69
CA GLY A 419 15.23 -4.99 -44.70
C GLY A 419 14.68 -5.21 -43.28
N SER A 420 15.41 -6.01 -42.50
CA SER A 420 15.30 -6.13 -41.04
C SER A 420 16.36 -5.24 -40.39
N TRP A 421 16.01 -4.55 -39.30
CA TRP A 421 16.84 -3.48 -38.75
C TRP A 421 17.09 -3.67 -37.26
N HIS A 422 18.28 -3.28 -36.80
CA HIS A 422 18.70 -3.31 -35.40
C HIS A 422 19.04 -1.91 -34.91
N VAL A 423 18.29 -1.46 -33.92
CA VAL A 423 18.49 -0.20 -33.20
C VAL A 423 19.28 -0.50 -31.93
N ASN A 424 20.37 0.22 -31.71
CA ASN A 424 21.16 0.13 -30.49
C ASN A 424 21.26 1.51 -29.83
N VAL A 425 20.85 1.58 -28.57
CA VAL A 425 20.94 2.79 -27.72
C VAL A 425 21.53 2.44 -26.36
N ASN A 426 22.35 3.35 -25.80
CA ASN A 426 23.19 3.03 -24.66
C ASN A 426 23.12 4.12 -23.58
N LEU A 427 22.87 3.74 -22.31
CA LEU A 427 22.76 4.69 -21.19
C LEU A 427 24.00 5.57 -21.07
N THR A 428 25.20 4.98 -21.10
CA THR A 428 26.46 5.73 -20.96
C THR A 428 26.74 6.64 -22.16
N ARG A 429 26.36 6.24 -23.38
CA ARG A 429 26.52 7.12 -24.56
C ARG A 429 25.59 8.33 -24.47
N ASN A 430 24.39 8.15 -23.93
CA ASN A 430 23.44 9.22 -23.72
C ASN A 430 23.89 10.15 -22.59
N ALA A 431 24.52 9.61 -21.52
CA ALA A 431 25.19 10.43 -20.51
C ALA A 431 26.33 11.28 -21.13
N MET A 432 27.10 10.72 -22.07
CA MET A 432 28.10 11.48 -22.82
C MET A 432 27.45 12.55 -23.72
N TYR A 433 26.30 12.25 -24.32
CA TYR A 433 25.55 13.21 -25.14
C TYR A 433 25.09 14.43 -24.32
N CYS A 434 24.64 14.23 -23.07
CA CYS A 434 24.35 15.35 -22.17
C CYS A 434 25.53 16.31 -22.00
N LEU A 435 26.76 15.79 -21.97
CA LEU A 435 27.97 16.61 -21.92
C LEU A 435 28.29 17.26 -23.28
N ASP A 436 28.01 16.56 -24.39
CA ASP A 436 28.21 17.05 -25.76
C ASP A 436 27.26 18.23 -26.11
N LEU A 437 26.12 18.37 -25.41
CA LEU A 437 25.24 19.55 -25.50
C LEU A 437 25.86 20.83 -24.88
N GLY A 438 27.00 20.68 -24.20
CA GLY A 438 27.68 21.76 -23.50
C GLY A 438 27.06 22.07 -22.14
N LEU A 439 27.91 22.47 -21.20
CA LEU A 439 27.49 22.81 -19.85
C LEU A 439 26.92 24.23 -19.78
N VAL A 440 26.08 24.46 -18.77
CA VAL A 440 25.50 25.76 -18.44
C VAL A 440 25.95 26.19 -17.05
N ASP A 441 25.94 27.50 -16.81
CA ASP A 441 26.14 28.06 -15.47
C ASP A 441 24.85 27.86 -14.66
N PRO A 442 24.88 27.04 -13.57
CA PRO A 442 23.71 26.82 -12.73
C PRO A 442 23.12 28.10 -12.14
N ALA A 443 23.94 29.16 -12.00
CA ALA A 443 23.49 30.45 -11.49
C ALA A 443 22.52 31.19 -12.43
N GLN A 444 22.40 30.76 -13.69
CA GLN A 444 21.45 31.32 -14.66
C GLN A 444 20.05 30.70 -14.56
N ALA A 445 19.84 29.73 -13.66
CA ALA A 445 18.56 29.05 -13.49
C ALA A 445 17.43 30.03 -13.16
N GLY A 446 16.35 30.02 -13.94
CA GLY A 446 15.19 30.90 -13.70
C GLY A 446 15.46 32.39 -13.93
N SER A 447 16.60 32.76 -14.54
CA SER A 447 17.00 34.18 -14.69
C SER A 447 16.19 34.97 -15.73
N SER A 448 15.42 34.28 -16.57
CA SER A 448 14.56 34.86 -17.61
C SER A 448 13.26 34.05 -17.76
N GLU A 449 12.28 34.59 -18.49
CA GLU A 449 11.07 33.82 -18.85
C GLU A 449 11.40 32.60 -19.72
N GLU A 450 12.37 32.73 -20.62
CA GLU A 450 12.85 31.63 -21.49
C GLU A 450 13.50 30.51 -20.68
N ASN A 451 14.05 30.82 -19.50
CA ASN A 451 14.74 29.88 -18.62
C ASN A 451 13.98 29.58 -17.32
N SER A 452 12.66 29.75 -17.32
CA SER A 452 11.78 29.45 -16.18
C SER A 452 11.03 28.13 -16.36
N LEU A 453 10.97 27.29 -15.33
CA LEU A 453 10.23 26.03 -15.38
C LEU A 453 8.74 26.27 -15.65
N ARG A 454 8.15 25.56 -16.63
CA ARG A 454 6.71 25.63 -16.95
C ARG A 454 6.01 24.32 -16.58
N PRO A 455 4.72 24.34 -16.18
CA PRO A 455 3.95 23.12 -15.98
C PRO A 455 3.93 22.26 -17.26
N PRO A 456 4.04 20.93 -17.15
CA PRO A 456 3.98 20.06 -18.32
C PRO A 456 2.55 20.01 -18.87
N HIS A 457 2.39 19.50 -20.09
CA HIS A 457 1.10 18.90 -20.47
C HIS A 457 0.80 17.72 -19.54
N VAL A 458 -0.43 17.61 -19.06
CA VAL A 458 -0.83 16.60 -18.07
C VAL A 458 -1.76 15.59 -18.73
N TYR A 459 -1.58 14.32 -18.36
CA TYR A 459 -2.54 13.26 -18.59
C TYR A 459 -3.24 12.96 -17.26
N ASP A 460 -4.55 13.10 -17.28
CA ASP A 460 -5.47 12.69 -16.22
C ASP A 460 -6.44 11.68 -16.84
N GLY A 461 -6.45 10.44 -16.36
CA GLY A 461 -7.29 9.41 -16.96
C GLY A 461 -7.47 8.18 -16.10
N GLU A 462 -8.66 7.58 -16.21
CA GLU A 462 -9.00 6.35 -15.52
C GLU A 462 -8.28 5.16 -16.16
N THR A 463 -7.55 4.40 -15.33
CA THR A 463 -6.86 3.18 -15.76
C THR A 463 -7.40 1.98 -14.98
N LEU A 464 -7.03 0.75 -15.38
CA LEU A 464 -7.44 -0.44 -14.61
C LEU A 464 -6.69 -0.59 -13.26
N LEU A 465 -5.75 0.31 -12.96
CA LEU A 465 -5.08 0.43 -11.67
C LEU A 465 -5.57 1.63 -10.87
N GLY A 466 -6.51 2.43 -11.40
CA GLY A 466 -7.00 3.68 -10.82
C GLY A 466 -6.77 4.92 -11.70
N GLU A 467 -7.17 6.08 -11.20
CA GLU A 467 -6.98 7.39 -11.84
C GLU A 467 -5.50 7.77 -11.89
N LEU A 468 -4.93 7.87 -13.09
CA LEU A 468 -3.53 8.22 -13.32
C LEU A 468 -3.39 9.72 -13.58
N HIS A 469 -2.65 10.42 -12.73
CA HIS A 469 -2.15 11.78 -12.95
C HIS A 469 -0.66 11.73 -13.32
N PHE A 470 -0.31 12.11 -14.54
CA PHE A 470 1.06 11.92 -15.05
C PHE A 470 1.43 13.00 -16.08
N PRO A 471 2.73 13.36 -16.27
CA PRO A 471 3.14 14.22 -17.39
C PRO A 471 2.78 13.56 -18.73
N GLY A 472 1.86 14.16 -19.48
CA GLY A 472 1.43 13.69 -20.79
C GLY A 472 2.50 13.80 -21.87
N PRO A 473 2.19 13.48 -23.13
CA PRO A 473 3.08 13.76 -24.26
C PRO A 473 3.41 15.25 -24.38
N GLN A 474 4.69 15.60 -24.57
CA GLN A 474 5.14 17.01 -24.57
C GLN A 474 5.40 17.58 -25.97
N VAL A 475 5.51 16.74 -27.00
CA VAL A 475 5.63 17.20 -28.39
C VAL A 475 4.25 17.40 -28.97
N GLU A 476 3.99 18.59 -29.48
CA GLU A 476 2.74 18.96 -30.14
C GLU A 476 2.84 18.64 -31.63
N PHE A 477 1.81 17.98 -32.16
CA PHE A 477 1.67 17.59 -33.55
C PHE A 477 0.48 18.35 -34.15
N SER A 478 0.67 19.10 -35.25
CA SER A 478 -0.42 19.92 -35.80
C SER A 478 -1.56 19.13 -36.45
N ARG A 479 -1.38 17.83 -36.73
CA ARG A 479 -2.42 16.97 -37.34
C ARG A 479 -2.75 15.72 -36.53
N THR A 480 -1.74 15.11 -35.90
CA THR A 480 -1.91 13.82 -35.20
C THR A 480 -1.55 13.94 -33.72
N PRO A 481 -2.40 14.55 -32.88
CA PRO A 481 -2.13 14.73 -31.46
C PRO A 481 -1.78 13.41 -30.77
N ALA A 482 -0.66 13.41 -30.06
CA ALA A 482 -0.17 12.28 -29.29
C ALA A 482 -1.11 11.96 -28.12
N ARG A 483 -1.44 10.67 -27.93
CA ARG A 483 -2.29 10.18 -26.83
C ARG A 483 -2.07 8.70 -26.57
N TRP A 484 -2.26 8.23 -25.34
CA TRP A 484 -2.25 6.79 -25.06
C TRP A 484 -3.59 6.12 -25.40
N PRO A 485 -3.61 4.81 -25.68
CA PRO A 485 -4.86 4.05 -25.77
C PRO A 485 -5.55 3.97 -24.40
N GLU A 486 -6.87 3.80 -24.39
CA GLU A 486 -7.61 3.58 -23.14
C GLU A 486 -8.00 2.09 -22.97
N PRO A 487 -7.80 1.49 -21.78
CA PRO A 487 -7.18 2.09 -20.58
C PRO A 487 -5.67 2.30 -20.78
N ALA A 488 -5.15 3.46 -20.37
CA ALA A 488 -3.73 3.80 -20.55
C ALA A 488 -2.78 2.97 -19.70
N LEU A 489 -3.27 2.32 -18.64
CA LEU A 489 -2.46 1.42 -17.82
C LEU A 489 -3.30 0.22 -17.36
N VAL A 490 -2.67 -0.96 -17.31
CA VAL A 490 -3.32 -2.21 -16.88
C VAL A 490 -2.50 -2.90 -15.80
N PRO A 491 -3.09 -3.74 -14.92
CA PRO A 491 -2.31 -4.51 -13.95
C PRO A 491 -1.27 -5.39 -14.65
N ARG A 492 -0.07 -5.49 -14.05
CA ARG A 492 1.04 -6.28 -14.62
C ARG A 492 0.62 -7.74 -14.79
N GLY A 493 0.79 -8.28 -16.00
CA GLY A 493 0.43 -9.65 -16.35
C GLY A 493 -1.07 -9.93 -16.56
N SER A 494 -1.93 -8.90 -16.55
CA SER A 494 -3.39 -9.07 -16.67
C SER A 494 -3.90 -9.32 -18.10
N SER A 495 -3.14 -8.94 -19.13
CA SER A 495 -3.51 -9.14 -20.54
C SER A 495 -3.23 -10.55 -21.02
N ARG A 496 -4.05 -11.02 -21.97
CA ARG A 496 -3.74 -12.23 -22.74
C ARG A 496 -2.54 -11.98 -23.68
N PRO A 497 -1.70 -13.01 -23.94
CA PRO A 497 -0.60 -12.91 -24.90
C PRO A 497 -1.12 -13.06 -26.34
N GLU A 498 -1.88 -12.06 -26.81
CA GLU A 498 -2.50 -12.02 -28.15
C GLU A 498 -2.60 -10.57 -28.65
N TRP A 499 -2.62 -10.37 -29.97
CA TRP A 499 -2.89 -9.08 -30.61
C TRP A 499 -4.40 -8.83 -30.71
N CYS A 500 -4.86 -7.61 -30.40
CA CYS A 500 -6.28 -7.28 -30.26
C CYS A 500 -6.85 -6.39 -31.38
N GLY A 501 -6.02 -5.88 -32.30
CA GLY A 501 -6.44 -5.02 -33.41
C GLY A 501 -6.02 -5.50 -34.80
N PRO A 502 -6.59 -4.94 -35.88
CA PRO A 502 -6.16 -5.22 -37.26
C PRO A 502 -4.71 -4.76 -37.50
N ARG A 503 -3.95 -5.50 -38.31
CA ARG A 503 -2.55 -5.18 -38.63
C ARG A 503 -2.46 -4.06 -39.66
N ALA A 504 -1.40 -3.26 -39.62
CA ALA A 504 -1.15 -2.23 -40.63
C ALA A 504 -1.09 -2.85 -42.05
N GLY A 505 -1.87 -2.27 -42.98
CA GLY A 505 -2.13 -2.79 -44.32
C GLY A 505 -3.47 -3.53 -44.48
N GLU A 506 -4.12 -3.94 -43.38
CA GLU A 506 -5.42 -4.64 -43.37
C GLU A 506 -6.59 -3.75 -42.91
N LEU A 507 -6.31 -2.46 -42.62
CA LEU A 507 -7.31 -1.48 -42.20
C LEU A 507 -8.25 -1.13 -43.38
N PRO A 508 -9.59 -1.19 -43.22
CA PRO A 508 -10.51 -0.89 -44.30
C PRO A 508 -10.46 0.59 -44.69
N ALA A 509 -10.37 0.88 -45.99
CA ALA A 509 -10.25 2.21 -46.59
C ALA A 509 -11.44 3.19 -46.31
N GLY A 510 -12.43 2.79 -45.50
CA GLY A 510 -13.68 3.51 -45.26
C GLY A 510 -13.77 4.27 -43.93
N ILE A 511 -12.78 4.18 -43.03
CA ILE A 511 -12.76 4.93 -41.76
C ILE A 511 -12.01 6.26 -41.94
N MET A 512 -12.38 7.02 -42.97
CA MET A 512 -11.91 8.40 -43.21
C MET A 512 -13.12 9.37 -43.15
N ALA A 513 -14.20 8.96 -42.48
CA ALA A 513 -15.40 9.78 -42.31
C ALA A 513 -15.30 10.61 -41.02
N HIS A 514 -14.95 11.88 -41.22
CA HIS A 514 -15.06 13.00 -40.28
C HIS A 514 -16.16 12.82 -39.22
N ARG A 515 -15.75 12.78 -37.94
CA ARG A 515 -16.44 13.55 -36.90
C ARG A 515 -15.67 14.87 -36.76
N GLU A 516 -16.13 15.88 -37.49
CA GLU A 516 -15.83 17.26 -37.12
C GLU A 516 -16.54 17.53 -35.79
N GLU A 517 -15.79 17.53 -34.69
CA GLU A 517 -16.09 18.46 -33.59
C GLU A 517 -15.21 19.70 -33.80
N PRO A 518 -15.74 20.92 -33.69
CA PRO A 518 -14.98 22.12 -34.02
C PRO A 518 -13.81 22.31 -33.05
N ALA A 519 -12.65 22.67 -33.58
CA ALA A 519 -11.44 23.01 -32.86
C ALA A 519 -11.52 24.37 -32.12
N GLU A 520 -12.64 24.68 -31.47
CA GLU A 520 -12.85 25.97 -30.77
C GLU A 520 -13.09 25.87 -29.25
N ASP A 521 -13.08 24.70 -28.60
CA ASP A 521 -13.43 24.61 -27.16
C ASP A 521 -12.33 24.04 -26.23
N LEU A 522 -11.05 24.09 -26.64
CA LEU A 522 -9.90 23.72 -25.77
C LEU A 522 -9.00 24.90 -25.38
N ALA A 523 -9.43 26.14 -25.63
CA ALA A 523 -8.77 27.33 -25.08
C ALA A 523 -9.40 27.72 -23.74
N HIS A 524 -8.59 27.64 -22.67
CA HIS A 524 -8.67 28.44 -21.44
C HIS A 524 -10.06 28.84 -20.92
N ARG A 525 -10.55 28.14 -19.89
CA ARG A 525 -11.44 28.76 -18.90
C ARG A 525 -10.62 29.63 -17.93
N GLU A 526 -10.15 30.78 -18.40
CA GLU A 526 -9.92 31.92 -17.51
C GLU A 526 -11.28 32.57 -17.22
N LYS A 527 -11.69 32.60 -15.94
CA LYS A 527 -12.80 33.46 -15.50
C LYS A 527 -12.25 34.88 -15.27
N PRO A 528 -13.01 35.95 -15.63
CA PRO A 528 -12.53 37.32 -15.49
C PRO A 528 -12.39 37.70 -14.02
N ALA A 529 -11.28 38.36 -13.71
CA ALA A 529 -11.09 39.08 -12.45
C ALA A 529 -11.94 40.35 -12.47
N GLU A 530 -12.92 40.44 -11.57
CA GLU A 530 -13.34 41.73 -11.00
C GLU A 530 -13.92 41.52 -9.59
N ASP A 531 -13.44 42.38 -8.70
CA ASP A 531 -13.75 42.53 -7.28
C ASP A 531 -13.42 41.36 -6.34
N LEU A 532 -12.24 41.45 -5.70
CA LEU A 532 -12.12 41.60 -4.26
C LEU A 532 -10.68 42.05 -3.89
N ALA A 533 -10.60 43.28 -3.38
CA ALA A 533 -9.36 43.90 -2.92
C ALA A 533 -8.78 43.15 -1.71
N HIS A 534 -7.56 42.61 -1.85
CA HIS A 534 -6.73 42.23 -0.70
C HIS A 534 -5.70 43.34 -0.40
N PRO A 535 -5.74 43.97 0.77
CA PRO A 535 -4.62 44.77 1.25
C PRO A 535 -3.50 43.84 1.74
N ARG A 536 -2.29 44.13 1.29
CA ARG A 536 -1.01 43.61 1.82
C ARG A 536 -0.96 43.76 3.34
N ARG A 537 -0.55 42.71 4.07
CA ARG A 537 0.13 42.83 5.37
C ARG A 537 1.06 41.65 5.66
N GLU A 538 2.34 41.97 5.60
CA GLU A 538 3.47 41.53 6.44
C GLU A 538 3.43 40.15 7.11
N PHE A 539 4.45 39.36 6.74
CA PHE A 539 4.99 38.26 7.54
C PHE A 539 5.36 38.74 8.95
N ALA A 540 4.72 38.15 9.96
CA ALA A 540 5.23 38.07 11.32
C ALA A 540 5.19 36.61 11.75
N GLY A 541 6.36 36.08 12.10
CA GLY A 541 6.62 34.65 12.19
C GLY A 541 5.90 33.91 13.31
N SER A 542 5.78 32.60 13.13
CA SER A 542 5.87 31.64 14.23
C SER A 542 6.20 30.26 13.66
N LYS A 543 6.95 29.50 14.45
CA LYS A 543 7.49 28.17 14.20
C LYS A 543 6.40 27.17 13.77
N ALA A 544 6.54 26.52 12.63
CA ALA A 544 5.82 25.30 12.26
C ALA A 544 6.81 24.46 11.44
N GLY A 545 7.26 23.28 11.87
CA GLY A 545 6.45 22.10 12.11
C GLY A 545 6.46 21.29 10.80
N TYR A 546 7.45 20.40 10.64
CA TYR A 546 7.61 19.53 9.46
C TYR A 546 6.31 18.77 9.12
N PRO A 547 5.90 18.65 7.84
CA PRO A 547 4.78 17.78 7.48
C PRO A 547 5.23 16.30 7.57
N ARG A 548 4.55 15.53 8.43
CA ARG A 548 4.69 14.08 8.53
C ARG A 548 4.14 13.43 7.26
N ARG A 549 4.86 12.44 6.73
CA ARG A 549 4.45 11.62 5.58
C ARG A 549 3.31 10.68 5.92
N MET A 550 2.32 10.63 5.05
CA MET A 550 1.28 9.60 5.02
C MET A 550 1.64 8.49 4.02
N THR A 551 1.15 7.29 4.33
CA THR A 551 1.33 6.06 3.54
C THR A 551 -0.04 5.74 2.90
N PRO A 552 -0.16 5.42 1.59
CA PRO A 552 -1.47 5.11 1.01
C PRO A 552 -2.00 3.74 1.48
N ALA A 553 -3.30 3.68 1.73
CA ALA A 553 -4.02 2.47 2.11
C ALA A 553 -4.16 1.50 0.91
N VAL A 554 -3.79 0.24 1.10
CA VAL A 554 -3.99 -0.84 0.11
C VAL A 554 -5.50 -1.09 -0.07
N GLU A 555 -6.04 -0.99 -1.29
CA GLU A 555 -7.42 -1.40 -1.56
C GLU A 555 -7.53 -2.93 -1.64
N TYR A 556 -8.20 -3.53 -0.65
CA TYR A 556 -8.61 -4.93 -0.68
C TYR A 556 -10.02 -5.01 -1.28
N PRO A 557 -10.31 -5.95 -2.22
CA PRO A 557 -11.67 -6.19 -2.67
C PRO A 557 -12.44 -7.06 -1.66
N SER A 558 -13.75 -6.87 -1.57
CA SER A 558 -14.61 -7.82 -0.84
C SER A 558 -14.53 -9.23 -1.45
N VAL A 559 -14.45 -10.25 -0.60
CA VAL A 559 -14.37 -11.66 -0.99
C VAL A 559 -15.78 -12.23 -1.17
N ARG A 560 -16.03 -12.90 -2.29
CA ARG A 560 -17.30 -13.60 -2.56
C ARG A 560 -17.20 -15.06 -2.17
N ALA A 561 -18.26 -15.57 -1.53
CA ALA A 561 -18.38 -16.98 -1.20
C ALA A 561 -19.76 -17.51 -1.57
N ALA A 562 -19.85 -18.72 -2.13
CA ALA A 562 -21.13 -19.30 -2.56
C ALA A 562 -21.78 -20.14 -1.45
N HIS A 563 -20.98 -20.80 -0.62
CA HIS A 563 -21.45 -21.81 0.33
C HIS A 563 -21.09 -21.48 1.78
N GLY A 564 -20.10 -20.64 2.04
CA GLY A 564 -19.84 -20.17 3.40
C GLY A 564 -18.60 -19.31 3.49
N ALA A 565 -18.47 -18.56 4.57
CA ALA A 565 -17.32 -17.70 4.78
C ALA A 565 -16.93 -17.66 6.26
N VAL A 566 -15.63 -17.50 6.51
CA VAL A 566 -15.06 -17.23 7.83
C VAL A 566 -14.16 -16.01 7.70
N ALA A 567 -14.49 -14.94 8.42
CA ALA A 567 -13.72 -13.70 8.45
C ALA A 567 -13.20 -13.45 9.86
N THR A 568 -11.87 -13.41 10.05
CA THR A 568 -11.24 -13.24 11.37
C THR A 568 -9.84 -12.64 11.27
N SER A 569 -9.31 -12.17 12.39
CA SER A 569 -8.00 -11.49 12.53
C SER A 569 -6.76 -12.37 12.30
N GLN A 570 -6.92 -13.67 12.06
CA GLN A 570 -5.81 -14.61 11.87
C GLN A 570 -6.05 -15.62 10.74
N PRO A 571 -5.14 -15.72 9.75
CA PRO A 571 -5.24 -16.67 8.65
C PRO A 571 -5.42 -18.13 9.09
N ALA A 572 -4.63 -18.59 10.06
CA ALA A 572 -4.70 -19.96 10.56
C ALA A 572 -6.06 -20.28 11.20
N ALA A 573 -6.64 -19.32 11.95
CA ALA A 573 -7.94 -19.51 12.57
C ALA A 573 -9.10 -19.47 11.55
N ALA A 574 -8.99 -18.62 10.52
CA ALA A 574 -9.95 -18.58 9.42
C ALA A 574 -9.99 -19.93 8.67
N GLN A 575 -8.81 -20.50 8.42
CA GLN A 575 -8.65 -21.78 7.75
C GLN A 575 -9.24 -22.95 8.57
N VAL A 576 -9.02 -22.97 9.89
CA VAL A 576 -9.65 -23.96 10.80
C VAL A 576 -11.18 -23.90 10.71
N GLY A 577 -11.76 -22.71 10.72
CA GLY A 577 -13.22 -22.56 10.59
C GLY A 577 -13.72 -23.02 9.22
N LEU A 578 -12.98 -22.72 8.15
CA LEU A 578 -13.30 -23.15 6.80
C LEU A 578 -13.28 -24.68 6.64
N GLU A 579 -12.32 -25.35 7.27
CA GLU A 579 -12.22 -26.81 7.30
C GLU A 579 -13.44 -27.44 7.98
N VAL A 580 -13.87 -26.87 9.11
CA VAL A 580 -15.08 -27.31 9.81
C VAL A 580 -16.33 -27.16 8.93
N LEU A 581 -16.47 -26.06 8.19
CA LEU A 581 -17.58 -25.89 7.23
C LEU A 581 -17.52 -26.97 6.12
N ARG A 582 -16.32 -27.26 5.59
CA ARG A 582 -16.12 -28.28 4.54
C ARG A 582 -16.37 -29.71 5.01
N GLU A 583 -16.15 -29.99 6.30
CA GLU A 583 -16.48 -31.27 6.94
C GLU A 583 -17.98 -31.46 7.20
N GLY A 584 -18.80 -30.44 6.87
CA GLY A 584 -20.25 -30.47 7.04
C GLY A 584 -20.74 -29.87 8.37
N GLY A 585 -19.86 -29.18 9.11
CA GLY A 585 -20.24 -28.33 10.22
C GLY A 585 -21.00 -27.08 9.77
N ASN A 586 -21.71 -26.46 10.72
CA ASN A 586 -22.46 -25.23 10.45
C ASN A 586 -21.69 -23.97 10.90
N ALA A 587 -22.29 -22.79 10.73
CA ALA A 587 -21.65 -21.53 11.10
C ALA A 587 -21.27 -21.47 12.60
N VAL A 588 -22.08 -22.07 13.49
CA VAL A 588 -21.76 -22.17 14.93
C VAL A 588 -20.55 -23.06 15.20
N ASP A 589 -20.48 -24.23 14.57
CA ASP A 589 -19.33 -25.12 14.67
C ASP A 589 -18.04 -24.43 14.23
N ALA A 590 -18.10 -23.75 13.08
CA ALA A 590 -16.99 -22.99 12.54
C ALA A 590 -16.56 -21.85 13.49
N ALA A 591 -17.54 -21.14 14.07
CA ALA A 591 -17.26 -20.06 15.01
C ALA A 591 -16.52 -20.56 16.25
N ILE A 592 -16.94 -21.70 16.84
CA ILE A 592 -16.29 -22.30 18.01
C ILE A 592 -14.87 -22.76 17.67
N ALA A 593 -14.66 -23.41 16.52
CA ALA A 593 -13.35 -23.89 16.12
C ALA A 593 -12.37 -22.73 15.85
N THR A 594 -12.83 -21.69 15.15
CA THR A 594 -12.05 -20.46 14.92
C THR A 594 -11.74 -19.76 16.25
N ALA A 595 -12.73 -19.63 17.15
CA ALA A 595 -12.57 -19.03 18.47
C ALA A 595 -11.52 -19.77 19.33
N ALA A 596 -11.55 -21.10 19.33
CA ALA A 596 -10.55 -21.92 20.01
C ALA A 596 -9.15 -21.73 19.39
N ALA A 597 -9.04 -21.74 18.06
CA ALA A 597 -7.76 -21.52 17.37
C ALA A 597 -7.16 -20.13 17.68
N LEU A 598 -7.98 -19.08 17.77
CA LEU A 598 -7.53 -17.73 18.14
C LEU A 598 -6.91 -17.67 19.54
N THR A 599 -7.26 -18.57 20.46
CA THR A 599 -6.59 -18.63 21.78
C THR A 599 -5.13 -19.05 21.70
N VAL A 600 -4.73 -19.63 20.56
CA VAL A 600 -3.37 -20.13 20.29
C VAL A 600 -2.60 -19.16 19.40
N VAL A 601 -3.19 -18.75 18.28
CA VAL A 601 -2.48 -17.97 17.24
C VAL A 601 -2.49 -16.46 17.47
N GLU A 602 -3.34 -15.95 18.36
CA GLU A 602 -3.37 -14.53 18.76
C GLU A 602 -3.48 -14.37 20.30
N PRO A 603 -2.54 -14.93 21.09
CA PRO A 603 -2.65 -14.95 22.55
C PRO A 603 -2.43 -13.57 23.18
N CYS A 604 -1.92 -12.61 22.40
CA CYS A 604 -1.78 -11.22 22.81
C CYS A 604 -3.09 -10.43 22.72
N SER A 605 -4.22 -11.01 22.30
CA SER A 605 -5.52 -10.32 22.29
C SER A 605 -6.68 -11.18 22.81
N ASN A 606 -6.38 -12.44 23.15
CA ASN A 606 -7.33 -13.46 23.56
C ASN A 606 -6.62 -14.59 24.32
N GLY A 607 -7.38 -15.45 24.99
CA GLY A 607 -6.85 -16.68 25.56
C GLY A 607 -7.95 -17.63 26.03
N ILE A 608 -7.55 -18.80 26.54
CA ILE A 608 -8.50 -19.77 27.11
C ILE A 608 -9.22 -19.17 28.33
N GLY A 609 -8.56 -18.28 29.08
CA GLY A 609 -9.11 -17.57 30.23
C GLY A 609 -9.90 -16.29 29.90
N SER A 610 -10.48 -16.20 28.70
CA SER A 610 -11.32 -15.07 28.25
C SER A 610 -12.81 -15.25 28.56
N ASP A 611 -13.56 -14.17 28.34
CA ASP A 611 -15.02 -14.16 28.19
C ASP A 611 -15.42 -14.02 26.72
N ALA A 612 -16.68 -14.35 26.40
CA ALA A 612 -17.21 -14.30 25.03
C ALA A 612 -18.65 -13.78 24.94
N PHE A 613 -19.02 -13.32 23.74
CA PHE A 613 -20.37 -12.92 23.36
C PHE A 613 -20.64 -13.30 21.90
N ALA A 614 -21.91 -13.54 21.55
CA ALA A 614 -22.28 -13.81 20.17
C ALA A 614 -23.74 -13.49 19.86
N LEU A 615 -23.96 -13.02 18.63
CA LEU A 615 -25.26 -12.99 17.98
C LEU A 615 -25.30 -14.09 16.91
N VAL A 616 -26.35 -14.92 16.94
CA VAL A 616 -26.50 -16.08 16.04
C VAL A 616 -27.82 -15.98 15.30
N TRP A 617 -27.77 -15.86 13.98
CA TRP A 617 -28.94 -16.04 13.13
C TRP A 617 -29.08 -17.52 12.79
N ASP A 618 -30.17 -18.16 13.22
CA ASP A 618 -30.39 -19.60 13.06
C ASP A 618 -31.07 -20.03 11.75
N GLY A 619 -31.34 -19.07 10.85
CA GLY A 619 -32.14 -19.29 9.64
C GLY A 619 -33.55 -18.69 9.71
N GLY A 620 -34.04 -18.32 10.89
CA GLY A 620 -35.33 -17.63 11.03
C GLY A 620 -35.40 -16.60 12.16
N ARG A 621 -34.48 -16.64 13.13
CA ARG A 621 -34.43 -15.71 14.25
C ARG A 621 -32.98 -15.41 14.66
N LEU A 622 -32.77 -14.19 15.14
CA LEU A 622 -31.55 -13.78 15.81
C LEU A 622 -31.59 -14.12 17.31
N HIS A 623 -30.55 -14.80 17.81
CA HIS A 623 -30.34 -15.13 19.21
C HIS A 623 -29.12 -14.38 19.75
N GLY A 624 -29.15 -14.02 21.04
CA GLY A 624 -27.97 -13.51 21.75
C GLY A 624 -27.51 -14.49 22.81
N ILE A 625 -26.21 -14.59 23.02
CA ILE A 625 -25.63 -15.34 24.14
C ILE A 625 -24.50 -14.52 24.79
N ASN A 626 -24.55 -14.50 26.12
CA ASN A 626 -23.63 -13.78 27.00
C ASN A 626 -22.82 -14.79 27.81
N GLY A 627 -21.53 -14.92 27.46
CA GLY A 627 -20.54 -15.71 28.18
C GLY A 627 -19.62 -14.86 29.04
N SER A 628 -20.10 -13.74 29.60
CA SER A 628 -19.29 -12.91 30.51
C SER A 628 -19.32 -13.37 31.96
N GLY A 629 -18.13 -13.35 32.53
CA GLY A 629 -17.81 -13.75 33.89
C GLY A 629 -18.35 -12.82 34.96
N ARG A 630 -18.76 -13.42 36.08
CA ARG A 630 -19.03 -12.68 37.32
C ARG A 630 -17.72 -12.48 38.10
N SER A 631 -17.64 -11.40 38.87
CA SER A 631 -16.63 -11.22 39.90
C SER A 631 -16.71 -12.35 40.94
N PRO A 632 -15.58 -12.72 41.56
CA PRO A 632 -15.58 -13.68 42.66
C PRO A 632 -16.56 -13.29 43.78
N ALA A 633 -17.14 -14.27 44.46
CA ALA A 633 -18.04 -14.03 45.60
C ALA A 633 -17.37 -13.25 46.74
N ALA A 634 -16.04 -13.27 46.82
CA ALA A 634 -15.26 -12.52 47.81
C ALA A 634 -14.84 -11.10 47.36
N ALA A 635 -15.19 -10.68 46.14
CA ALA A 635 -14.79 -9.38 45.60
C ALA A 635 -15.42 -8.21 46.37
N SER A 636 -14.68 -7.13 46.62
CA SER A 636 -15.16 -5.99 47.41
C SER A 636 -14.53 -4.67 46.96
N ALA A 637 -15.37 -3.72 46.53
CA ALA A 637 -14.94 -2.35 46.25
C ALA A 637 -14.32 -1.68 47.48
N ALA A 638 -14.88 -1.93 48.67
CA ALA A 638 -14.37 -1.37 49.93
C ALA A 638 -12.94 -1.83 50.22
N ARG A 639 -12.63 -3.12 49.99
CA ARG A 639 -11.28 -3.67 50.18
C ARG A 639 -10.25 -2.97 49.27
N LEU A 640 -10.59 -2.74 48.00
CA LEU A 640 -9.69 -2.06 47.07
C LEU A 640 -9.52 -0.58 47.43
N ARG A 641 -10.59 0.11 47.86
CA ARG A 641 -10.53 1.48 48.35
C ARG A 641 -9.66 1.61 49.61
N GLU A 642 -9.80 0.67 50.56
CA GLU A 642 -8.98 0.60 51.78
C GLU A 642 -7.50 0.32 51.48
N ALA A 643 -7.22 -0.44 50.42
CA ALA A 643 -5.88 -0.65 49.88
C ALA A 643 -5.33 0.56 49.10
N GLY A 644 -6.12 1.64 48.96
CA GLY A 644 -5.72 2.90 48.33
C GLY A 644 -5.96 2.97 46.82
N HIS A 645 -6.65 1.99 46.24
CA HIS A 645 -6.97 1.99 44.81
C HIS A 645 -8.14 2.94 44.49
N ARG A 646 -8.02 3.66 43.39
CA ARG A 646 -9.07 4.54 42.84
C ARG A 646 -9.91 3.89 41.74
N GLU A 647 -9.34 2.87 41.12
CA GLU A 647 -9.93 2.01 40.10
C GLU A 647 -9.51 0.57 40.41
N VAL A 648 -10.22 -0.43 39.90
CA VAL A 648 -9.76 -1.82 40.03
C VAL A 648 -8.41 -1.95 39.33
N PRO A 649 -7.37 -2.57 39.92
CA PRO A 649 -6.08 -2.71 39.26
C PRO A 649 -6.17 -3.33 37.87
N LEU A 650 -5.35 -2.86 36.94
CA LEU A 650 -5.36 -3.36 35.57
C LEU A 650 -4.80 -4.80 35.46
N ARG A 651 -3.86 -5.17 36.33
CA ARG A 651 -3.12 -6.44 36.29
C ARG A 651 -3.21 -7.14 37.65
N GLY A 652 -2.92 -8.43 37.68
CA GLY A 652 -3.02 -9.24 38.89
C GLY A 652 -4.44 -9.76 39.15
N TRP A 653 -4.62 -10.43 40.29
CA TRP A 653 -5.84 -11.17 40.63
C TRP A 653 -7.08 -10.30 40.84
N GLU A 654 -6.91 -9.08 41.32
CA GLU A 654 -8.00 -8.13 41.54
C GLU A 654 -8.75 -7.80 40.23
N ALA A 655 -8.07 -7.97 39.10
CA ALA A 655 -8.61 -7.72 37.78
C ALA A 655 -9.36 -8.93 37.19
N VAL A 656 -9.26 -10.11 37.79
CA VAL A 656 -9.78 -11.37 37.23
C VAL A 656 -11.24 -11.59 37.64
N THR A 657 -12.12 -11.82 36.66
CA THR A 657 -13.45 -12.43 36.85
C THR A 657 -13.44 -13.88 36.37
N VAL A 658 -14.51 -14.64 36.64
CA VAL A 658 -14.64 -16.03 36.16
C VAL A 658 -14.59 -16.07 34.61
N PRO A 659 -13.63 -16.76 33.97
CA PRO A 659 -13.60 -16.82 32.51
C PRO A 659 -14.79 -17.58 31.92
N GLY A 660 -15.50 -17.00 30.96
CA GLY A 660 -16.75 -17.56 30.43
C GLY A 660 -16.73 -18.02 28.96
N ALA A 661 -15.60 -17.86 28.24
CA ALA A 661 -15.51 -18.25 26.83
C ALA A 661 -15.75 -19.76 26.61
N VAL A 662 -15.14 -20.63 27.42
CA VAL A 662 -15.28 -22.08 27.29
C VAL A 662 -16.72 -22.52 27.55
N ALA A 663 -17.39 -21.98 28.58
CA ALA A 663 -18.79 -22.27 28.87
C ALA A 663 -19.68 -21.86 27.70
N MET A 664 -19.36 -20.74 27.05
CA MET A 664 -20.12 -20.27 25.92
C MET A 664 -19.93 -21.16 24.68
N TRP A 665 -18.73 -21.68 24.44
CA TRP A 665 -18.49 -22.69 23.40
C TRP A 665 -19.35 -23.93 23.64
N GLN A 666 -19.42 -24.41 24.89
CA GLN A 666 -20.27 -25.56 25.27
C GLN A 666 -21.76 -25.28 25.02
N GLU A 667 -22.26 -24.13 25.47
CA GLU A 667 -23.68 -23.77 25.36
C GLU A 667 -24.11 -23.51 23.90
N LEU A 668 -23.26 -22.87 23.09
CA LEU A 668 -23.48 -22.72 21.65
C LEU A 668 -23.52 -24.09 20.96
N HIS A 669 -22.55 -24.94 21.24
CA HIS A 669 -22.46 -26.29 20.66
C HIS A 669 -23.68 -27.14 21.03
N ALA A 670 -24.04 -27.18 22.32
CA ALA A 670 -25.13 -28.00 22.82
C ALA A 670 -26.48 -27.64 22.19
N ARG A 671 -26.69 -26.37 21.86
CA ARG A 671 -27.96 -25.89 21.30
C ARG A 671 -27.98 -25.87 19.78
N LEU A 672 -26.90 -25.45 19.14
CA LEU A 672 -26.86 -25.12 17.71
C LEU A 672 -25.71 -25.79 16.95
N GLY A 673 -24.80 -26.51 17.60
CA GLY A 673 -23.70 -27.22 16.93
C GLY A 673 -24.16 -28.50 16.21
N ARG A 674 -23.37 -28.94 15.23
CA ARG A 674 -23.66 -30.13 14.41
C ARG A 674 -22.55 -31.19 14.49
N LEU A 675 -21.28 -30.80 14.45
CA LEU A 675 -20.16 -31.74 14.63
C LEU A 675 -19.91 -32.05 16.12
N PRO A 676 -19.20 -33.14 16.46
CA PRO A 676 -18.83 -33.41 17.86
C PRO A 676 -17.96 -32.28 18.45
N PHE A 677 -18.22 -31.84 19.68
CA PHE A 677 -17.47 -30.75 20.33
C PHE A 677 -15.95 -30.97 20.30
N ALA A 678 -15.51 -32.21 20.54
CA ALA A 678 -14.11 -32.58 20.49
C ALA A 678 -13.44 -32.23 19.15
N ARG A 679 -14.15 -32.45 18.03
CA ARG A 679 -13.66 -32.12 16.69
C ARG A 679 -13.43 -30.62 16.51
N LEU A 680 -14.21 -29.77 17.19
CA LEU A 680 -14.09 -28.32 17.09
C LEU A 680 -12.86 -27.78 17.83
N ILE A 681 -12.48 -28.43 18.93
CA ILE A 681 -11.34 -28.01 19.78
C ILE A 681 -10.01 -28.60 19.31
N GLU A 682 -10.05 -29.80 18.73
CA GLU A 682 -8.87 -30.53 18.26
C GLU A 682 -7.88 -29.69 17.41
N PRO A 683 -8.31 -28.90 16.39
CA PRO A 683 -7.37 -28.14 15.55
C PRO A 683 -6.58 -27.11 16.35
N ALA A 684 -7.21 -26.47 17.33
CA ALA A 684 -6.53 -25.53 18.21
C ALA A 684 -5.49 -26.26 19.07
N ALA A 685 -5.81 -27.44 19.60
CA ALA A 685 -4.86 -28.25 20.35
C ALA A 685 -3.67 -28.68 19.49
N GLN A 686 -3.91 -29.10 18.24
CA GLN A 686 -2.86 -29.44 17.27
C GLN A 686 -1.98 -28.23 16.93
N LEU A 687 -2.56 -27.06 16.65
CA LEU A 687 -1.79 -25.83 16.40
C LEU A 687 -0.88 -25.46 17.57
N ALA A 688 -1.35 -25.66 18.80
CA ALA A 688 -0.56 -25.40 20.01
C ALA A 688 0.57 -26.42 20.20
N GLU A 689 0.37 -27.67 19.80
CA GLU A 689 1.31 -28.78 19.93
C GLU A 689 2.38 -28.74 18.82
N ASP A 690 1.95 -28.72 17.55
CA ASP A 690 2.80 -28.72 16.35
C ASP A 690 3.49 -27.37 16.10
N GLY A 691 2.97 -26.32 16.74
CA GLY A 691 3.45 -24.96 16.64
C GLY A 691 3.03 -24.24 15.35
N PHE A 692 2.98 -22.92 15.42
CA PHE A 692 2.54 -22.03 14.34
C PHE A 692 3.57 -20.92 14.12
N GLU A 693 3.60 -20.35 12.91
CA GLU A 693 4.45 -19.20 12.61
C GLU A 693 3.79 -17.92 13.10
N VAL A 694 4.51 -17.16 13.93
CA VAL A 694 4.00 -15.91 14.51
C VAL A 694 3.91 -14.84 13.42
N THR A 695 2.73 -14.27 13.24
CA THR A 695 2.49 -13.23 12.22
C THR A 695 3.02 -11.86 12.66
N PRO A 696 3.30 -10.92 11.73
CA PRO A 696 3.92 -9.64 12.08
C PRO A 696 3.13 -8.77 13.07
N VAL A 697 1.79 -8.67 12.95
CA VAL A 697 1.00 -7.87 13.90
C VAL A 697 0.99 -8.53 15.28
N VAL A 698 0.85 -9.85 15.33
CA VAL A 698 0.91 -10.61 16.59
C VAL A 698 2.28 -10.50 17.24
N ALA A 699 3.38 -10.60 16.49
CA ALA A 699 4.73 -10.45 17.05
C ALA A 699 4.91 -9.08 17.76
N ARG A 700 4.37 -8.00 17.18
CA ARG A 700 4.41 -6.66 17.79
C ARG A 700 3.59 -6.58 19.08
N GLY A 701 2.36 -7.10 19.06
CA GLY A 701 1.50 -7.16 20.25
C GLY A 701 2.10 -8.03 21.35
N TRP A 702 2.70 -9.16 20.97
CA TRP A 702 3.38 -10.07 21.89
C TRP A 702 4.61 -9.43 22.53
N GLU A 703 5.43 -8.71 21.77
CA GLU A 703 6.58 -7.96 22.28
C GLU A 703 6.16 -6.86 23.26
N ALA A 704 5.11 -6.09 22.95
CA ALA A 704 4.54 -5.14 23.89
C ALA A 704 4.07 -5.84 25.18
N GLY A 705 3.44 -7.01 25.03
CA GLY A 705 3.04 -7.88 26.11
C GLY A 705 4.19 -8.25 27.04
N VAL A 706 5.28 -8.78 26.48
CA VAL A 706 6.48 -9.21 27.23
C VAL A 706 7.20 -8.02 27.89
N ARG A 707 7.23 -6.85 27.24
CA ARG A 707 7.79 -5.63 27.85
C ARG A 707 7.02 -5.20 29.11
N ILE A 708 5.69 -5.28 29.08
CA ILE A 708 4.85 -5.02 30.26
C ILE A 708 5.15 -6.04 31.35
N HIS A 709 5.20 -7.33 31.01
CA HIS A 709 5.53 -8.40 31.96
C HIS A 709 6.87 -8.18 32.68
N ALA A 710 7.90 -7.71 31.97
CA ALA A 710 9.21 -7.43 32.55
C ALA A 710 9.17 -6.39 33.69
N GLY A 711 8.12 -5.56 33.77
CA GLY A 711 7.87 -4.61 34.86
C GLY A 711 7.09 -5.21 36.05
N LEU A 712 6.40 -6.33 35.86
CA LEU A 712 5.55 -6.94 36.88
C LEU A 712 6.37 -7.76 37.89
N ARG A 713 5.94 -7.75 39.16
CA ARG A 713 6.61 -8.43 40.28
C ARG A 713 5.53 -9.16 41.09
N GLY A 714 5.81 -10.39 41.47
CA GLY A 714 4.83 -11.25 42.14
C GLY A 714 5.06 -12.70 41.76
N GLU A 715 4.53 -13.62 42.57
CA GLU A 715 4.58 -15.05 42.25
C GLU A 715 3.56 -15.41 41.16
N GLU A 716 2.42 -14.74 41.16
CA GLU A 716 1.32 -14.84 40.19
C GLU A 716 1.73 -14.53 38.74
N PHE A 717 2.78 -13.73 38.52
CA PHE A 717 3.26 -13.36 37.19
C PHE A 717 4.39 -14.24 36.65
N ARG A 718 4.95 -15.15 37.47
CA ARG A 718 6.15 -15.92 37.07
C ARG A 718 5.90 -16.81 35.87
N GLU A 719 4.73 -17.45 35.85
CA GLU A 719 4.40 -18.44 34.84
C GLU A 719 4.27 -17.83 33.43
N PHE A 720 3.84 -16.57 33.34
CA PHE A 720 3.79 -15.84 32.07
C PHE A 720 5.14 -15.86 31.35
N GLY A 721 6.24 -15.60 32.08
CA GLY A 721 7.58 -15.57 31.49
C GLY A 721 8.01 -16.94 30.96
N ARG A 722 7.57 -18.04 31.59
CA ARG A 722 7.87 -19.40 31.13
C ARG A 722 7.10 -19.76 29.86
N VAL A 723 5.82 -19.39 29.80
CA VAL A 723 4.90 -19.79 28.72
C VAL A 723 5.01 -18.88 27.50
N PHE A 724 4.97 -17.56 27.69
CA PHE A 724 4.86 -16.58 26.62
C PHE A 724 6.16 -15.81 26.34
N ALA A 725 7.18 -15.96 27.18
CA ALA A 725 8.51 -15.40 26.95
C ALA A 725 9.63 -16.43 27.18
N PRO A 726 9.54 -17.65 26.60
CA PRO A 726 10.64 -18.61 26.71
C PRO A 726 11.92 -17.94 26.20
N GLU A 727 13.04 -18.14 26.91
CA GLU A 727 14.31 -17.43 26.67
C GLU A 727 14.33 -15.93 27.07
N GLY A 728 13.28 -15.42 27.71
CA GLY A 728 13.21 -14.05 28.22
C GLY A 728 12.86 -12.99 27.16
N ARG A 729 12.28 -13.41 26.03
CA ARG A 729 11.86 -12.53 24.92
C ARG A 729 10.53 -12.99 24.31
N ALA A 730 9.85 -12.10 23.60
CA ALA A 730 8.75 -12.50 22.72
C ALA A 730 9.26 -13.25 21.47
N PRO A 731 8.43 -14.11 20.85
CA PRO A 731 8.73 -14.69 19.54
C PRO A 731 8.75 -13.61 18.45
N ARG A 732 9.59 -13.82 17.43
CA ARG A 732 9.71 -12.92 16.28
C ARG A 732 8.71 -13.27 15.19
N ALA A 733 8.41 -12.31 14.32
CA ALA A 733 7.62 -12.60 13.11
C ALA A 733 8.31 -13.69 12.26
N GLY A 734 7.54 -14.70 11.83
CA GLY A 734 8.02 -15.88 11.12
C GLY A 734 8.67 -16.96 12.00
N GLU A 735 8.83 -16.72 13.30
CA GLU A 735 9.30 -17.75 14.24
C GLU A 735 8.19 -18.77 14.49
N ARG A 736 8.52 -20.06 14.41
CA ARG A 736 7.60 -21.13 14.82
C ARG A 736 7.57 -21.23 16.34
N PHE A 737 6.39 -21.03 16.93
CA PHE A 737 6.19 -21.03 18.38
C PHE A 737 5.25 -22.15 18.81
N HIS A 738 5.58 -22.81 19.93
CA HIS A 738 4.82 -23.93 20.49
C HIS A 738 4.25 -23.57 21.85
N LEU A 739 3.03 -24.03 22.15
CA LEU A 739 2.33 -23.81 23.42
C LEU A 739 1.88 -25.16 24.01
N PRO A 740 2.81 -26.02 24.47
CA PRO A 740 2.48 -27.38 24.91
C PRO A 740 1.51 -27.42 26.10
N ASP A 741 1.58 -26.45 27.01
CA ASP A 741 0.63 -26.36 28.13
C ASP A 741 -0.77 -25.94 27.65
N HIS A 742 -0.87 -25.06 26.63
CA HIS A 742 -2.17 -24.75 26.02
C HIS A 742 -2.74 -25.97 25.32
N ALA A 743 -1.91 -26.73 24.58
CA ALA A 743 -2.34 -27.95 23.92
C ALA A 743 -2.93 -28.94 24.94
N ALA A 744 -2.23 -29.20 26.05
CA ALA A 744 -2.72 -30.08 27.11
C ALA A 744 -4.06 -29.61 27.71
N THR A 745 -4.21 -28.30 27.93
CA THR A 745 -5.47 -27.71 28.40
C THR A 745 -6.59 -27.84 27.37
N LEU A 746 -6.33 -27.56 26.10
CA LEU A 746 -7.30 -27.71 25.02
C LEU A 746 -7.72 -29.18 24.85
N ARG A 747 -6.80 -30.14 25.02
CA ARG A 747 -7.12 -31.58 25.05
C ARG A 747 -7.99 -31.96 26.26
N ALA A 748 -7.78 -31.34 27.43
CA ALA A 748 -8.62 -31.57 28.59
C ALA A 748 -10.05 -31.00 28.40
N ILE A 749 -10.15 -29.81 27.79
CA ILE A 749 -11.42 -29.20 27.37
C ILE A 749 -12.12 -30.09 26.34
N GLU A 750 -11.38 -30.56 25.33
CA GLU A 750 -11.85 -31.49 24.30
C GLU A 750 -12.46 -32.76 24.92
N ALA A 751 -11.69 -33.44 25.79
CA ALA A 751 -12.07 -34.72 26.38
C ALA A 751 -13.23 -34.62 27.38
N SER A 752 -13.34 -33.50 28.09
CA SER A 752 -14.42 -33.27 29.06
C SER A 752 -15.65 -32.60 28.46
N GLY A 753 -15.60 -32.22 27.18
CA GLY A 753 -16.62 -31.37 26.58
C GLY A 753 -16.72 -30.01 27.28
N GLY A 754 -15.60 -29.48 27.80
CA GLY A 754 -15.46 -28.19 28.49
C GLY A 754 -15.65 -28.22 30.01
N GLU A 755 -16.23 -29.28 30.59
CA GLU A 755 -16.57 -29.31 32.02
C GLU A 755 -15.34 -29.26 32.94
N ASP A 756 -14.18 -29.75 32.51
CA ASP A 756 -12.99 -29.76 33.37
C ASP A 756 -12.52 -28.35 33.76
N PHE A 757 -12.80 -27.36 32.89
CA PHE A 757 -12.48 -25.94 33.11
C PHE A 757 -13.27 -25.32 34.28
N TYR A 758 -14.49 -25.80 34.52
CA TYR A 758 -15.41 -25.22 35.53
C TYR A 758 -15.64 -26.12 36.74
N ARG A 759 -15.60 -27.46 36.56
CA ARG A 759 -15.96 -28.45 37.58
C ARG A 759 -15.00 -29.65 37.61
N GLY A 760 -13.73 -29.43 37.25
CA GLY A 760 -12.72 -30.48 37.21
C GLY A 760 -11.32 -30.03 37.62
N VAL A 761 -10.31 -30.70 37.07
CA VAL A 761 -8.90 -30.54 37.46
C VAL A 761 -8.39 -29.15 37.10
N LEU A 762 -8.75 -28.61 35.93
CA LEU A 762 -8.40 -27.25 35.55
C LEU A 762 -9.03 -26.21 36.51
N ALA A 763 -10.29 -26.40 36.89
CA ALA A 763 -10.97 -25.51 37.85
C ALA A 763 -10.24 -25.47 39.21
N GLU A 764 -9.86 -26.64 39.73
CA GLU A 764 -9.10 -26.75 40.98
C GLU A 764 -7.70 -26.13 40.88
N ARG A 765 -7.04 -26.23 39.71
CA ARG A 765 -5.74 -25.58 39.47
C ARG A 765 -5.85 -24.06 39.48
N ILE A 766 -6.88 -23.50 38.84
CA ILE A 766 -7.16 -22.05 38.85
C ILE A 766 -7.37 -21.58 40.29
N ALA A 767 -8.27 -22.23 41.04
CA ALA A 767 -8.59 -21.88 42.42
C ALA A 767 -7.39 -22.03 43.37
N THR A 768 -6.60 -23.10 43.21
CA THR A 768 -5.39 -23.33 44.00
C THR A 768 -4.34 -22.26 43.74
N HIS A 769 -4.14 -21.87 42.48
CA HIS A 769 -3.20 -20.81 42.13
C HIS A 769 -3.65 -19.45 42.70
N ALA A 770 -4.94 -19.13 42.62
CA ALA A 770 -5.52 -17.95 43.25
C ALA A 770 -5.25 -17.94 44.75
N ALA A 771 -5.63 -19.00 45.47
CA ALA A 771 -5.42 -19.09 46.91
C ALA A 771 -3.94 -18.99 47.32
N ALA A 772 -3.02 -19.56 46.53
CA ALA A 772 -1.60 -19.55 46.81
C ALA A 772 -0.92 -18.19 46.57
N THR A 773 -1.43 -17.40 45.61
CA THR A 773 -0.78 -16.16 45.15
C THR A 773 -1.60 -14.89 45.37
N GLY A 774 -2.62 -14.96 46.23
CA GLY A 774 -3.36 -13.79 46.74
C GLY A 774 -4.66 -13.47 46.02
N GLY A 775 -5.12 -14.32 45.11
CA GLY A 775 -6.39 -14.16 44.39
C GLY A 775 -7.63 -14.57 45.17
N LEU A 776 -8.78 -14.06 44.71
CA LEU A 776 -10.09 -14.28 45.33
C LEU A 776 -10.98 -15.28 44.59
N LEU A 777 -10.56 -15.73 43.41
CA LEU A 777 -11.31 -16.65 42.56
C LEU A 777 -11.31 -18.07 43.16
N ALA A 778 -12.48 -18.56 43.57
CA ALA A 778 -12.65 -19.89 44.16
C ALA A 778 -13.20 -20.92 43.15
N ALA A 779 -13.05 -22.21 43.46
CA ALA A 779 -13.62 -23.29 42.65
C ALA A 779 -15.16 -23.17 42.55
N ASP A 780 -15.82 -22.74 43.63
CA ASP A 780 -17.27 -22.51 43.64
C ASP A 780 -17.69 -21.37 42.68
N ASP A 781 -16.86 -20.35 42.49
CA ASP A 781 -17.13 -19.27 41.53
C ASP A 781 -17.11 -19.79 40.09
N LEU A 782 -16.14 -20.65 39.77
CA LEU A 782 -16.03 -21.33 38.47
C LEU A 782 -17.21 -22.29 38.26
N ALA A 783 -17.52 -23.12 39.25
CA ALA A 783 -18.58 -24.12 39.17
C ALA A 783 -19.98 -23.51 39.04
N ALA A 784 -20.19 -22.29 39.55
CA ALA A 784 -21.45 -21.56 39.44
C ALA A 784 -21.65 -20.89 38.07
N HIS A 785 -20.59 -20.76 37.26
CA HIS A 785 -20.67 -20.09 35.98
C HIS A 785 -21.45 -20.90 34.92
N HIS A 786 -22.22 -20.18 34.13
CA HIS A 786 -22.91 -20.64 32.93
C HIS A 786 -23.13 -19.43 32.03
N SER A 787 -23.12 -19.65 30.71
CA SER A 787 -23.50 -18.61 29.75
C SER A 787 -25.01 -18.42 29.74
N GLN A 788 -25.45 -17.22 29.42
CA GLN A 788 -26.87 -16.86 29.39
C GLN A 788 -27.32 -16.56 27.98
N TRP A 789 -28.34 -17.28 27.51
CA TRP A 789 -29.09 -16.88 26.33
C TRP A 789 -29.91 -15.64 26.66
N VAL A 790 -29.71 -14.58 25.90
CA VAL A 790 -30.32 -13.27 26.11
C VAL A 790 -31.07 -12.84 24.86
N GLU A 791 -32.08 -11.99 25.05
CA GLU A 791 -32.74 -11.34 23.93
C GLU A 791 -31.83 -10.21 23.39
N PRO A 792 -31.44 -10.24 22.11
CA PRO A 792 -30.73 -9.12 21.51
C PRO A 792 -31.54 -7.83 21.60
N ILE A 793 -30.86 -6.71 21.81
CA ILE A 793 -31.47 -5.38 21.71
C ILE A 793 -31.19 -4.80 20.33
N SER A 794 -32.04 -3.88 19.90
CA SER A 794 -31.93 -3.31 18.56
C SER A 794 -32.36 -1.85 18.47
N ALA A 795 -31.88 -1.19 17.44
CA ALA A 795 -32.38 0.11 16.99
C ALA A 795 -32.68 0.07 15.48
N PRO A 796 -33.82 0.63 15.04
CA PRO A 796 -33.98 0.95 13.62
C PRO A 796 -32.96 2.01 13.22
N TYR A 797 -32.45 1.88 11.99
CA TYR A 797 -31.63 2.89 11.35
C TYR A 797 -31.93 2.87 9.85
N ARG A 798 -32.70 3.86 9.39
CA ARG A 798 -33.23 3.91 8.02
C ARG A 798 -34.15 2.70 7.74
N ASP A 799 -33.90 1.96 6.67
CA ASP A 799 -34.54 0.70 6.29
C ASP A 799 -33.95 -0.53 7.00
N HIS A 800 -32.86 -0.35 7.74
CA HIS A 800 -32.16 -1.40 8.47
C HIS A 800 -32.53 -1.44 9.96
N THR A 801 -32.17 -2.54 10.60
CA THR A 801 -32.18 -2.69 12.06
C THR A 801 -30.83 -3.23 12.49
N VAL A 802 -30.18 -2.50 13.40
CA VAL A 802 -28.90 -2.87 14.00
C VAL A 802 -29.16 -3.58 15.32
N TRP A 803 -28.47 -4.69 15.53
CA TRP A 803 -28.63 -5.56 16.69
C TRP A 803 -27.34 -5.67 17.48
N GLU A 804 -27.49 -5.68 18.80
CA GLU A 804 -26.40 -5.77 19.77
C GLU A 804 -26.81 -6.67 20.95
N ILE A 805 -25.82 -7.12 21.72
CA ILE A 805 -26.07 -7.78 23.00
C ILE A 805 -26.56 -6.75 24.04
N PRO A 806 -27.53 -7.11 24.92
CA PRO A 806 -27.97 -6.24 26.00
C PRO A 806 -26.87 -5.93 27.03
N PRO A 807 -27.09 -4.95 27.92
CA PRO A 807 -26.23 -4.72 29.10
C PRO A 807 -25.87 -6.01 29.85
N SER A 808 -24.68 -6.14 30.43
CA SER A 808 -23.70 -5.09 30.77
C SER A 808 -22.73 -4.70 29.64
N GLY A 809 -22.95 -5.14 28.40
CA GLY A 809 -22.18 -4.73 27.23
C GLY A 809 -22.45 -3.29 26.78
N GLN A 810 -21.47 -2.68 26.12
CA GLN A 810 -21.56 -1.30 25.61
C GLN A 810 -22.32 -1.14 24.28
N GLY A 811 -22.88 -2.21 23.71
CA GLY A 811 -23.49 -2.18 22.36
C GLY A 811 -24.69 -1.24 22.29
N ILE A 812 -25.37 -1.05 23.42
CA ILE A 812 -26.42 -0.05 23.58
C ILE A 812 -25.97 1.38 23.25
N ALA A 813 -24.69 1.72 23.44
CA ALA A 813 -24.15 3.03 23.07
C ALA A 813 -24.14 3.21 21.53
N ALA A 814 -23.77 2.17 20.77
CA ALA A 814 -23.83 2.21 19.31
C ALA A 814 -25.29 2.39 18.83
N LEU A 815 -26.22 1.63 19.40
CA LEU A 815 -27.65 1.75 19.10
C LEU A 815 -28.20 3.14 19.44
N ALA A 816 -27.87 3.68 20.62
CA ALA A 816 -28.32 5.00 21.04
C ALA A 816 -27.76 6.11 20.14
N ALA A 817 -26.48 6.03 19.77
CA ALA A 817 -25.85 6.96 18.82
C ALA A 817 -26.56 6.92 17.45
N LEU A 818 -26.83 5.73 16.91
CA LEU A 818 -27.56 5.57 15.65
C LEU A 818 -28.99 6.15 15.73
N ARG A 819 -29.67 6.00 16.87
CA ARG A 819 -31.01 6.60 17.09
C ARG A 819 -30.98 8.12 17.18
N ILE A 820 -29.92 8.68 17.73
CA ILE A 820 -29.68 10.13 17.70
C ILE A 820 -29.48 10.57 16.25
N LEU A 821 -28.64 9.86 15.49
CA LEU A 821 -28.28 10.18 14.11
C LEU A 821 -29.45 10.04 13.14
N GLU A 822 -30.30 9.01 13.29
CA GLU A 822 -31.40 8.67 12.38
C GLU A 822 -32.32 9.85 12.03
N GLY A 823 -32.48 10.82 12.93
CA GLY A 823 -33.34 11.98 12.69
C GLY A 823 -32.65 13.23 12.16
N PHE A 824 -31.41 13.12 11.66
CA PHE A 824 -30.83 14.06 10.69
C PHE A 824 -31.13 13.61 9.26
N ASP A 825 -31.12 14.57 8.32
CA ASP A 825 -31.18 14.26 6.89
C ASP A 825 -29.96 13.40 6.49
N PRO A 826 -30.10 12.37 5.63
CA PRO A 826 -28.96 11.60 5.14
C PRO A 826 -27.82 12.45 4.56
N GLN A 827 -28.14 13.54 3.84
CA GLN A 827 -27.11 14.43 3.27
C GLN A 827 -26.30 15.15 4.34
N ASP A 828 -26.93 15.39 5.49
CA ASP A 828 -26.34 16.01 6.67
C ASP A 828 -25.43 15.05 7.46
N LEU A 829 -25.50 13.76 7.19
CA LEU A 829 -24.70 12.72 7.82
C LEU A 829 -23.61 12.15 6.91
N ASP A 830 -23.41 12.74 5.73
CA ASP A 830 -22.39 12.26 4.80
C ASP A 830 -21.03 12.16 5.51
N PRO A 831 -20.51 10.92 5.73
CA PRO A 831 -19.29 10.70 6.49
C PRO A 831 -18.05 11.25 5.78
N THR A 832 -18.20 11.68 4.51
CA THR A 832 -17.17 12.36 3.73
C THR A 832 -17.17 13.89 3.89
N THR A 833 -18.03 14.44 4.75
CA THR A 833 -18.10 15.88 5.05
C THR A 833 -17.72 16.20 6.50
N ASP A 834 -17.24 17.42 6.75
CA ASP A 834 -16.90 17.88 8.11
C ASP A 834 -18.13 17.92 9.05
N ALA A 835 -19.29 18.26 8.49
CA ALA A 835 -20.54 18.34 9.23
C ALA A 835 -21.05 16.94 9.63
N GLY A 836 -20.98 15.97 8.72
CA GLY A 836 -21.33 14.58 9.01
C GLY A 836 -20.39 13.98 10.06
N LEU A 837 -19.08 14.20 9.92
CA LEU A 837 -18.07 13.75 10.89
C LEU A 837 -18.32 14.34 12.29
N HIS A 838 -18.57 15.66 12.37
CA HIS A 838 -18.90 16.32 13.62
C HIS A 838 -20.15 15.73 14.29
N ARG A 839 -21.25 15.56 13.54
CA ARG A 839 -22.50 15.02 14.09
C ARG A 839 -22.35 13.57 14.56
N ALA A 840 -21.61 12.74 13.83
CA ALA A 840 -21.32 11.36 14.22
C ALA A 840 -20.53 11.31 15.54
N ILE A 841 -19.50 12.15 15.68
CA ILE A 841 -18.69 12.26 16.91
C ILE A 841 -19.55 12.71 18.09
N GLU A 842 -20.37 13.76 17.94
CA GLU A 842 -21.20 14.28 19.03
C GLU A 842 -22.29 13.28 19.47
N ALA A 843 -22.89 12.54 18.54
CA ALA A 843 -23.85 11.49 18.86
C ALA A 843 -23.20 10.35 19.66
N VAL A 844 -21.99 9.92 19.26
CA VAL A 844 -21.22 8.90 19.98
C VAL A 844 -20.81 9.37 21.38
N LYS A 845 -20.36 10.62 21.53
CA LYS A 845 -20.05 11.22 22.84
C LYS A 845 -21.24 11.13 23.80
N LEU A 846 -22.41 11.59 23.35
CA LEU A 846 -23.63 11.57 24.17
C LEU A 846 -24.00 10.14 24.58
N ALA A 847 -23.97 9.21 23.62
CA ALA A 847 -24.36 7.82 23.85
C ALA A 847 -23.39 7.05 24.75
N LEU A 848 -22.08 7.23 24.59
CA LEU A 848 -21.08 6.59 25.45
C LEU A 848 -21.08 7.16 26.87
N THR A 849 -21.29 8.47 27.04
CA THR A 849 -21.47 9.06 28.37
C THR A 849 -22.70 8.49 29.08
N ASP A 850 -23.82 8.35 28.37
CA ASP A 850 -25.04 7.73 28.93
C ASP A 850 -24.79 6.27 29.28
N ALA A 851 -24.07 5.53 28.42
CA ALA A 851 -23.70 4.15 28.69
C ALA A 851 -22.80 4.01 29.92
N HIS A 852 -21.74 4.81 30.05
CA HIS A 852 -20.86 4.80 31.24
C HIS A 852 -21.63 5.11 32.52
N ARG A 853 -22.64 5.99 32.45
CA ARG A 853 -23.46 6.35 33.61
C ARG A 853 -24.44 5.26 34.02
N HIS A 854 -25.01 4.54 33.06
CA HIS A 854 -26.20 3.71 33.28
C HIS A 854 -26.00 2.21 33.08
N VAL A 855 -25.04 1.79 32.26
CA VAL A 855 -24.80 0.37 31.95
C VAL A 855 -24.10 -0.32 33.12
N ALA A 856 -24.70 -1.42 33.56
CA ALA A 856 -24.20 -2.30 34.61
C ALA A 856 -24.79 -3.71 34.39
N ASP A 857 -24.50 -4.64 35.29
CA ASP A 857 -25.15 -5.96 35.30
C ASP A 857 -26.67 -5.85 35.55
N PRO A 858 -27.52 -6.14 34.55
CA PRO A 858 -28.97 -6.02 34.68
C PRO A 858 -29.56 -7.01 35.67
N ASP A 859 -28.85 -8.08 36.02
CA ASP A 859 -29.29 -9.05 37.03
C ASP A 859 -29.18 -8.48 38.46
N VAL A 860 -28.40 -7.41 38.64
CA VAL A 860 -28.11 -6.82 39.96
C VAL A 860 -28.70 -5.42 40.10
N VAL A 861 -28.66 -4.61 39.03
CA VAL A 861 -29.13 -3.22 39.04
C VAL A 861 -30.03 -2.98 37.82
N PRO A 862 -31.18 -2.31 37.96
CA PRO A 862 -32.03 -2.01 36.81
C PRO A 862 -31.32 -1.04 35.85
N VAL A 863 -31.07 -1.50 34.63
CA VAL A 863 -30.53 -0.67 33.54
C VAL A 863 -31.70 -0.13 32.70
N PRO A 864 -31.80 1.18 32.45
CA PRO A 864 -32.90 1.79 31.73
C PRO A 864 -32.80 1.60 30.20
N THR A 865 -32.57 0.36 29.73
CA THR A 865 -32.33 0.03 28.31
C THR A 865 -33.37 0.61 27.37
N ALA A 866 -34.66 0.41 27.69
CA ALA A 866 -35.76 0.94 26.88
C ALA A 866 -35.79 2.47 26.84
N GLY A 867 -35.42 3.13 27.94
CA GLY A 867 -35.34 4.60 28.00
C GLY A 867 -34.17 5.16 27.21
N LEU A 868 -33.02 4.48 27.21
CA LEU A 868 -31.84 4.89 26.45
C LEU A 868 -32.03 4.78 24.93
N LEU A 869 -32.90 3.86 24.47
CA LEU A 869 -33.22 3.66 23.06
C LEU A 869 -34.53 4.33 22.61
N ASP A 870 -35.20 5.03 23.53
CA ASP A 870 -36.48 5.69 23.27
C ASP A 870 -36.33 6.82 22.22
N PRO A 871 -37.22 6.89 21.20
CA PRO A 871 -37.14 7.94 20.17
C PRO A 871 -37.22 9.36 20.73
N ALA A 872 -38.03 9.60 21.75
CA ALA A 872 -38.18 10.92 22.35
C ALA A 872 -36.93 11.29 23.16
N TYR A 873 -36.31 10.32 23.83
CA TYR A 873 -35.02 10.53 24.48
C TYR A 873 -33.91 10.83 23.46
N ALA A 874 -33.79 10.04 22.39
CA ALA A 874 -32.85 10.29 21.31
C ALA A 874 -33.05 11.68 20.67
N ALA A 875 -34.30 12.12 20.49
CA ALA A 875 -34.61 13.47 20.01
C ALA A 875 -34.15 14.56 21.00
N GLN A 876 -34.31 14.36 22.31
CA GLN A 876 -33.79 15.28 23.34
C GLN A 876 -32.27 15.38 23.30
N ARG A 877 -31.57 14.24 23.16
CA ARG A 877 -30.11 14.20 23.06
C ARG A 877 -29.64 14.87 21.77
N ARG A 878 -30.33 14.65 20.65
CA ARG A 878 -30.03 15.28 19.35
C ARG A 878 -30.07 16.80 19.41
N LEU A 879 -30.99 17.40 20.17
CA LEU A 879 -31.07 18.85 20.33
C LEU A 879 -29.83 19.47 21.00
N LEU A 880 -28.99 18.66 21.64
CA LEU A 880 -27.72 19.11 22.21
C LEU A 880 -26.63 19.24 21.15
N ILE A 881 -26.76 18.55 20.01
CA ILE A 881 -25.78 18.60 18.91
C ILE A 881 -25.97 19.92 18.16
N GLY A 882 -25.11 20.90 18.46
CA GLY A 882 -25.02 22.17 17.77
C GLY A 882 -23.93 22.16 16.67
N GLU A 883 -23.43 23.35 16.31
CA GLU A 883 -22.29 23.48 15.38
C GLU A 883 -20.92 23.36 16.08
N GLN A 884 -20.92 23.41 17.42
CA GLN A 884 -19.73 23.42 18.27
C GLN A 884 -19.71 22.19 19.19
N ALA A 885 -18.52 21.64 19.40
CA ALA A 885 -18.28 20.42 20.15
C ALA A 885 -18.70 20.59 21.61
N LEU A 886 -19.48 19.63 22.10
CA LEU A 886 -19.92 19.59 23.49
C LEU A 886 -18.78 19.20 24.41
N GLU A 887 -18.88 19.60 25.67
CA GLU A 887 -18.11 18.99 26.76
C GLU A 887 -19.01 17.93 27.42
N PRO A 888 -18.89 16.63 27.06
CA PRO A 888 -19.65 15.59 27.74
C PRO A 888 -19.19 15.51 29.20
N ALA A 889 -20.14 15.30 30.13
CA ALA A 889 -19.78 15.09 31.54
C ALA A 889 -18.82 13.89 31.67
N PRO A 890 -17.79 13.98 32.53
CA PRO A 890 -16.62 13.10 32.43
C PRO A 890 -16.96 11.63 32.68
N GLY A 891 -16.40 10.80 31.80
CA GLY A 891 -16.09 9.40 32.02
C GLY A 891 -14.89 9.10 31.13
N ALA A 892 -13.75 8.77 31.73
CA ALA A 892 -12.49 8.52 31.03
C ALA A 892 -12.27 6.99 30.98
N PRO A 893 -12.44 6.35 29.81
CA PRO A 893 -12.19 4.92 29.70
C PRO A 893 -10.78 4.58 29.16
N PRO A 894 -10.12 3.54 29.70
CA PRO A 894 -8.89 3.00 29.13
C PRO A 894 -9.15 2.09 27.91
N GLY A 895 -8.24 2.08 26.93
CA GLY A 895 -8.34 1.30 25.68
C GLY A 895 -8.07 -0.21 25.86
N SER A 896 -8.60 -1.07 24.97
CA SER A 896 -8.50 -2.54 25.11
C SER A 896 -8.22 -3.26 23.77
N GLU A 897 -7.62 -4.46 23.81
CA GLU A 897 -7.32 -5.32 22.65
C GLU A 897 -8.21 -6.59 22.70
N THR A 898 -8.73 -7.06 21.57
CA THR A 898 -9.80 -8.09 21.52
C THR A 898 -9.72 -8.86 20.20
N VAL A 899 -10.32 -10.07 20.08
CA VAL A 899 -10.50 -10.83 18.81
C VAL A 899 -11.99 -11.04 18.45
N TYR A 900 -12.33 -10.91 17.16
CA TYR A 900 -13.68 -10.91 16.58
C TYR A 900 -13.63 -11.80 15.36
N LEU A 901 -14.70 -12.57 15.16
CA LEU A 901 -14.87 -13.43 14.00
C LEU A 901 -16.32 -13.45 13.55
N ALA A 902 -16.50 -13.59 12.25
CA ALA A 902 -17.79 -13.79 11.62
C ALA A 902 -17.77 -15.10 10.83
N THR A 903 -18.85 -15.88 10.91
CA THR A 903 -19.03 -17.10 10.11
C THR A 903 -20.41 -17.13 9.46
N ALA A 904 -20.48 -17.73 8.27
CA ALA A 904 -21.72 -17.99 7.55
C ALA A 904 -21.64 -19.33 6.83
N ASP A 905 -22.75 -20.08 6.77
CA ASP A 905 -22.81 -21.41 6.14
C ASP A 905 -23.82 -21.51 4.99
N SER A 906 -23.84 -22.67 4.32
CA SER A 906 -24.64 -22.85 3.10
C SER A 906 -26.15 -22.89 3.34
N GLU A 907 -26.57 -23.02 4.60
CA GLU A 907 -27.97 -23.09 5.02
C GLU A 907 -28.51 -21.73 5.45
N GLY A 908 -27.67 -20.69 5.43
CA GLY A 908 -28.06 -19.34 5.82
C GLY A 908 -27.86 -19.04 7.31
N GLN A 909 -27.27 -19.94 8.09
CA GLN A 909 -26.89 -19.66 9.47
C GLN A 909 -25.71 -18.68 9.46
N MET A 910 -25.72 -17.69 10.36
CA MET A 910 -24.65 -16.70 10.47
C MET A 910 -24.36 -16.38 11.92
N VAL A 911 -23.09 -16.18 12.26
CA VAL A 911 -22.63 -15.89 13.62
C VAL A 911 -21.74 -14.65 13.62
N SER A 912 -22.06 -13.70 14.50
CA SER A 912 -21.16 -12.65 14.95
C SER A 912 -20.63 -13.07 16.31
N PHE A 913 -19.34 -13.37 16.44
CA PHE A 913 -18.73 -13.91 17.66
C PHE A 913 -17.51 -13.10 18.05
N ILE A 914 -17.33 -12.88 19.35
CA ILE A 914 -16.25 -12.06 19.87
C ILE A 914 -15.82 -12.53 21.26
N GLN A 915 -14.50 -12.58 21.51
CA GLN A 915 -13.94 -12.98 22.80
C GLN A 915 -12.63 -12.24 23.12
N SER A 916 -12.31 -12.05 24.40
CA SER A 916 -11.08 -11.33 24.79
C SER A 916 -10.73 -11.40 26.26
N ASN A 917 -9.42 -11.28 26.49
CA ASN A 917 -8.80 -11.09 27.81
C ASN A 917 -8.88 -9.65 28.36
N PHE A 918 -9.61 -8.76 27.69
CA PHE A 918 -9.71 -7.31 27.87
C PHE A 918 -8.47 -6.52 27.42
N HIS A 919 -7.36 -6.53 28.16
CA HIS A 919 -6.15 -5.79 27.77
C HIS A 919 -5.00 -6.73 27.42
N GLY A 920 -4.76 -6.93 26.13
CA GLY A 920 -3.68 -7.78 25.65
C GLY A 920 -3.77 -9.20 26.21
N PHE A 921 -2.72 -9.63 26.92
CA PHE A 921 -2.69 -10.90 27.67
C PHE A 921 -3.57 -10.93 28.95
N GLY A 922 -4.33 -9.87 29.24
CA GLY A 922 -5.25 -9.79 30.37
C GLY A 922 -4.56 -9.44 31.69
N SER A 923 -4.76 -10.24 32.71
CA SER A 923 -4.23 -9.96 34.06
C SER A 923 -2.73 -10.21 34.19
N TYR A 924 -2.12 -10.89 33.20
CA TYR A 924 -0.78 -11.50 33.26
C TYR A 924 -0.64 -12.65 34.27
N VAL A 925 -1.73 -13.02 34.93
CA VAL A 925 -1.81 -14.23 35.73
C VAL A 925 -1.98 -15.41 34.77
N VAL A 926 -1.03 -16.33 34.80
CA VAL A 926 -1.07 -17.56 34.01
C VAL A 926 -1.07 -18.74 34.96
N VAL A 927 -2.07 -19.61 34.84
CA VAL A 927 -2.24 -20.74 35.75
C VAL A 927 -1.14 -21.78 35.50
N PRO A 928 -0.33 -22.15 36.53
CA PRO A 928 0.86 -22.98 36.34
C PRO A 928 0.59 -24.32 35.64
N GLY A 929 1.39 -24.61 34.61
CA GLY A 929 1.34 -25.86 33.83
C GLY A 929 0.06 -26.05 33.02
N THR A 930 -0.65 -24.97 32.69
CA THR A 930 -1.89 -25.02 31.87
C THR A 930 -1.87 -24.05 30.69
N GLY A 931 -1.01 -23.02 30.72
CA GLY A 931 -1.04 -21.95 29.73
C GLY A 931 -2.25 -21.02 29.81
N ILE A 932 -3.20 -21.23 30.72
CA ILE A 932 -4.40 -20.40 30.83
C ILE A 932 -4.01 -18.99 31.32
N ALA A 933 -3.92 -18.05 30.39
CA ALA A 933 -3.84 -16.61 30.68
C ALA A 933 -5.22 -16.08 31.05
N LEU A 934 -5.36 -15.54 32.26
CA LEU A 934 -6.63 -15.05 32.79
C LEU A 934 -6.87 -13.60 32.39
N GLN A 935 -8.08 -13.28 31.95
CA GLN A 935 -8.49 -11.92 31.60
C GLN A 935 -8.40 -10.92 32.76
N ASN A 936 -8.38 -9.62 32.45
CA ASN A 936 -8.43 -8.54 33.45
C ASN A 936 -9.77 -7.78 33.47
N ARG A 937 -10.88 -8.47 33.19
CA ARG A 937 -12.19 -7.86 32.95
C ARG A 937 -12.80 -7.12 34.14
N ALA A 938 -12.42 -7.44 35.37
CA ALA A 938 -12.89 -6.71 36.56
C ALA A 938 -12.44 -5.24 36.57
N HIS A 939 -11.42 -4.88 35.78
CA HIS A 939 -11.05 -3.49 35.56
C HIS A 939 -12.20 -2.65 34.97
N GLY A 940 -13.19 -3.28 34.34
CA GLY A 940 -14.42 -2.62 33.89
C GLY A 940 -15.37 -2.22 35.02
N PHE A 941 -15.11 -2.51 36.29
CA PHE A 941 -15.92 -2.01 37.41
C PHE A 941 -15.49 -0.60 37.85
N SER A 942 -16.46 0.18 38.33
CA SER A 942 -16.19 1.41 39.07
C SER A 942 -15.86 1.10 40.54
N LEU A 943 -14.99 1.93 41.14
CA LEU A 943 -14.82 1.99 42.60
C LEU A 943 -15.52 3.21 43.22
N GLU A 944 -16.24 4.01 42.42
CA GLU A 944 -17.05 5.11 42.91
C GLU A 944 -18.24 4.58 43.72
N PRO A 945 -18.37 4.98 45.00
CA PRO A 945 -19.47 4.53 45.85
C PRO A 945 -20.83 4.87 45.27
N GLY A 946 -21.70 3.87 45.14
CA GLY A 946 -23.07 4.05 44.64
C GLY A 946 -23.19 4.16 43.12
N HIS A 947 -22.10 4.00 42.37
CA HIS A 947 -22.16 3.87 40.91
C HIS A 947 -22.92 2.58 40.53
N PRO A 948 -23.80 2.58 39.51
CA PRO A 948 -24.54 1.39 39.09
C PRO A 948 -23.62 0.21 38.76
N ASN A 949 -22.43 0.50 38.25
CA ASN A 949 -21.37 -0.45 37.94
C ASN A 949 -20.26 -0.52 39.03
N GLU A 950 -20.56 -0.20 40.30
CA GLU A 950 -19.62 -0.42 41.42
C GLU A 950 -19.28 -1.92 41.55
N LEU A 951 -18.01 -2.24 41.83
CA LEU A 951 -17.57 -3.62 42.08
C LEU A 951 -18.34 -4.24 43.25
N ALA A 952 -19.02 -5.35 42.99
CA ALA A 952 -19.75 -6.14 43.98
C ALA A 952 -19.53 -7.64 43.75
N PRO A 953 -19.68 -8.49 44.79
CA PRO A 953 -19.66 -9.95 44.66
C PRO A 953 -20.62 -10.50 43.61
N GLY A 954 -20.18 -11.47 42.81
CA GLY A 954 -21.05 -12.19 41.88
C GLY A 954 -21.70 -11.32 40.79
N LYS A 955 -21.15 -10.13 40.53
CA LYS A 955 -21.67 -9.17 39.57
C LYS A 955 -20.86 -9.23 38.28
N ARG A 956 -21.45 -8.89 37.14
CA ARG A 956 -20.69 -8.69 35.89
C ARG A 956 -20.19 -7.25 35.77
N PRO A 957 -18.95 -7.03 35.33
CA PRO A 957 -18.47 -5.70 35.01
C PRO A 957 -19.16 -5.16 33.75
N PHE A 958 -19.08 -3.84 33.59
CA PHE A 958 -19.28 -3.22 32.28
C PHE A 958 -18.34 -3.86 31.26
N HIS A 959 -18.87 -4.20 30.09
CA HIS A 959 -18.17 -4.97 29.09
C HIS A 959 -17.97 -4.19 27.79
N THR A 960 -16.72 -4.14 27.32
CA THR A 960 -16.39 -3.48 26.05
C THR A 960 -16.69 -4.34 24.83
N ILE A 961 -16.65 -5.67 24.97
CA ILE A 961 -16.90 -6.61 23.88
C ILE A 961 -18.34 -6.52 23.37
N ILE A 962 -18.53 -6.29 22.06
CA ILE A 962 -19.84 -6.23 21.41
C ILE A 962 -19.82 -6.92 20.01
N PRO A 963 -20.63 -7.96 19.76
CA PRO A 963 -20.89 -8.47 18.42
C PRO A 963 -22.08 -7.74 17.79
N GLY A 964 -21.92 -7.27 16.54
CA GLY A 964 -22.95 -6.58 15.78
C GLY A 964 -23.64 -7.49 14.75
N PHE A 965 -24.93 -7.27 14.53
CA PHE A 965 -25.66 -7.93 13.45
C PHE A 965 -26.60 -6.95 12.75
N LEU A 966 -26.70 -7.06 11.42
CA LEU A 966 -27.53 -6.19 10.60
C LEU A 966 -28.67 -7.00 9.96
N THR A 967 -29.88 -6.46 10.01
CA THR A 967 -31.05 -6.98 9.26
C THR A 967 -31.70 -5.86 8.47
N CYS A 968 -32.30 -6.16 7.33
CA CYS A 968 -33.09 -5.22 6.54
C CYS A 968 -34.46 -5.84 6.28
N HIS A 969 -35.53 -5.12 6.59
CA HIS A 969 -36.90 -5.64 6.47
C HIS A 969 -37.14 -7.03 7.11
N HIS A 970 -36.54 -7.27 8.27
CA HIS A 970 -36.55 -8.55 9.02
C HIS A 970 -35.79 -9.72 8.37
N GLU A 971 -35.15 -9.50 7.22
CA GLU A 971 -34.24 -10.46 6.61
C GLU A 971 -32.80 -10.18 7.05
N PRO A 972 -31.96 -11.21 7.19
CA PRO A 972 -30.61 -11.02 7.68
C PRO A 972 -29.71 -10.45 6.58
N VAL A 973 -29.06 -9.33 6.87
CA VAL A 973 -27.96 -8.81 6.06
C VAL A 973 -26.69 -9.52 6.48
N GLY A 974 -26.37 -9.56 7.78
CA GLY A 974 -25.33 -10.45 8.30
C GLY A 974 -24.57 -9.93 9.52
N PRO A 975 -23.53 -10.68 9.95
CA PRO A 975 -22.70 -10.34 11.11
C PRO A 975 -21.61 -9.31 10.78
N PHE A 976 -21.32 -8.43 11.74
CA PHE A 976 -20.19 -7.52 11.69
C PHE A 976 -19.65 -7.20 13.08
N GLY A 977 -18.42 -6.72 13.16
CA GLY A 977 -17.87 -6.19 14.40
C GLY A 977 -16.55 -5.49 14.15
N VAL A 978 -16.27 -4.45 14.94
CA VAL A 978 -15.02 -3.68 14.90
C VAL A 978 -14.40 -3.73 16.28
N MET A 979 -13.22 -4.34 16.41
CA MET A 979 -12.51 -4.59 17.67
C MET A 979 -11.99 -3.32 18.34
N GLY A 980 -11.46 -3.41 19.58
CA GLY A 980 -10.64 -2.34 20.16
C GLY A 980 -11.22 -1.64 21.41
N GLY A 981 -11.70 -2.40 22.40
CA GLY A 981 -12.18 -1.81 23.65
C GLY A 981 -13.33 -0.80 23.44
N HIS A 982 -13.15 0.45 23.84
CA HIS A 982 -14.16 1.50 23.64
C HIS A 982 -14.28 1.98 22.19
N MET A 983 -13.35 1.60 21.31
CA MET A 983 -13.51 1.81 19.88
C MET A 983 -14.68 1.01 19.32
N GLN A 984 -15.05 -0.12 19.94
CA GLN A 984 -16.04 -1.03 19.34
C GLN A 984 -17.38 -0.33 19.06
N ALA A 985 -17.96 0.35 20.05
CA ALA A 985 -19.23 1.06 19.85
C ALA A 985 -19.13 2.19 18.80
N GLN A 986 -17.99 2.89 18.76
CA GLN A 986 -17.74 3.99 17.82
C GLN A 986 -17.52 3.45 16.41
N GLY A 987 -16.77 2.36 16.29
CA GLY A 987 -16.48 1.64 15.05
C GLY A 987 -17.73 0.97 14.48
N HIS A 988 -18.63 0.45 15.33
CA HIS A 988 -19.94 -0.06 14.89
C HIS A 988 -20.78 1.06 14.26
N VAL A 989 -20.83 2.24 14.90
CA VAL A 989 -21.51 3.41 14.32
C VAL A 989 -20.88 3.79 12.99
N GLN A 990 -19.55 3.99 12.95
CA GLN A 990 -18.83 4.36 11.72
C GLN A 990 -19.08 3.35 10.59
N PHE A 991 -18.97 2.05 10.88
CA PHE A 991 -19.18 0.98 9.90
C PHE A 991 -20.62 0.92 9.39
N VAL A 992 -21.62 1.10 10.26
CA VAL A 992 -23.03 1.17 9.86
C VAL A 992 -23.31 2.40 9.00
N LEU A 993 -22.76 3.57 9.34
CA LEU A 993 -22.90 4.78 8.50
C LEU A 993 -22.31 4.55 7.10
N HIS A 994 -21.10 3.98 7.02
CA HIS A 994 -20.45 3.67 5.75
C HIS A 994 -21.24 2.65 4.91
N THR A 995 -21.83 1.64 5.55
CA THR A 995 -22.61 0.60 4.86
C THR A 995 -23.98 1.11 4.42
N VAL A 996 -24.75 1.69 5.35
CA VAL A 996 -26.17 2.04 5.13
C VAL A 996 -26.33 3.40 4.44
N ASP A 997 -25.67 4.45 4.94
CA ASP A 997 -25.78 5.77 4.33
C ASP A 997 -24.79 5.93 3.16
N GLY A 998 -23.59 5.34 3.26
CA GLY A 998 -22.55 5.40 2.22
C GLY A 998 -22.70 4.36 1.09
N GLY A 999 -23.57 3.35 1.26
CA GLY A 999 -23.79 2.30 0.27
C GLY A 999 -22.57 1.42 -0.02
N LEU A 1000 -21.61 1.36 0.91
CA LEU A 1000 -20.35 0.65 0.71
C LEU A 1000 -20.49 -0.85 1.01
N ASP A 1001 -19.73 -1.65 0.26
CA ASP A 1001 -19.58 -3.07 0.53
C ASP A 1001 -18.75 -3.31 1.83
N PRO A 1002 -18.75 -4.53 2.41
CA PRO A 1002 -18.15 -4.77 3.71
C PRO A 1002 -16.66 -4.40 3.73
N GLN A 1003 -15.90 -4.73 2.69
CA GLN A 1003 -14.48 -4.41 2.63
C GLN A 1003 -14.24 -2.90 2.49
N ALA A 1004 -14.97 -2.23 1.58
CA ALA A 1004 -14.87 -0.78 1.42
C ALA A 1004 -15.24 -0.03 2.71
N ALA A 1005 -16.29 -0.47 3.41
CA ALA A 1005 -16.70 0.11 4.69
C ALA A 1005 -15.66 -0.10 5.81
N LEU A 1006 -14.97 -1.25 5.82
CA LEU A 1006 -13.87 -1.52 6.77
C LEU A 1006 -12.61 -0.71 6.48
N THR A 1007 -12.32 -0.45 5.21
CA THR A 1007 -11.12 0.29 4.77
C THR A 1007 -11.21 1.79 5.04
N ARG A 1008 -12.43 2.36 5.18
CA ARG A 1008 -12.59 3.79 5.47
C ARG A 1008 -11.77 4.24 6.70
N PRO A 1009 -11.21 5.45 6.66
CA PRO A 1009 -10.45 5.98 7.76
C PRO A 1009 -11.35 6.16 9.00
N ARG A 1010 -10.77 5.95 10.18
CA ARG A 1010 -11.52 5.96 11.43
C ARG A 1010 -11.09 7.08 12.36
N TRP A 1011 -12.03 7.49 13.19
CA TRP A 1011 -11.81 8.39 14.31
C TRP A 1011 -12.16 7.70 15.62
N TYR A 1012 -11.57 8.19 16.71
CA TYR A 1012 -11.73 7.67 18.05
C TYR A 1012 -11.90 8.84 19.02
N TRP A 1013 -13.05 8.96 19.65
CA TRP A 1013 -13.22 9.84 20.78
C TRP A 1013 -12.63 9.18 22.03
N HIS A 1014 -11.72 9.90 22.70
CA HIS A 1014 -11.06 9.42 23.91
C HIS A 1014 -11.80 9.86 25.18
N GLU A 1015 -11.85 11.16 25.42
CA GLU A 1015 -12.58 11.79 26.51
C GLU A 1015 -12.82 13.27 26.19
N GLY A 1016 -13.75 13.92 26.91
CA GLY A 1016 -14.03 15.35 26.74
C GLY A 1016 -14.25 15.73 25.27
N ARG A 1017 -13.35 16.55 24.72
CA ARG A 1017 -13.31 16.96 23.30
C ARG A 1017 -12.18 16.31 22.50
N GLU A 1018 -11.39 15.43 23.11
CA GLU A 1018 -10.24 14.82 22.46
C GLU A 1018 -10.69 13.79 21.42
N ILE A 1019 -10.27 14.01 20.18
CA ILE A 1019 -10.51 13.11 19.05
C ILE A 1019 -9.17 12.69 18.47
N GLN A 1020 -8.96 11.39 18.34
CA GLN A 1020 -7.84 10.83 17.61
C GLN A 1020 -8.31 10.39 16.23
N ILE A 1021 -7.55 10.72 15.19
CA ILE A 1021 -7.86 10.34 13.81
C ILE A 1021 -6.69 9.57 13.20
N GLU A 1022 -6.99 8.73 12.22
CA GLU A 1022 -5.99 7.98 11.46
C GLU A 1022 -5.10 8.88 10.59
N ASP A 1023 -3.82 8.51 10.50
CA ASP A 1023 -2.81 9.15 9.64
C ASP A 1023 -2.88 8.59 8.20
N THR A 1024 -4.09 8.60 7.64
CA THR A 1024 -4.42 8.09 6.30
C THR A 1024 -5.28 9.11 5.55
N PRO A 1025 -5.33 9.10 4.22
CA PRO A 1025 -6.14 10.05 3.47
C PRO A 1025 -7.61 9.98 3.87
N TRP A 1026 -8.22 11.12 4.14
CA TRP A 1026 -9.65 11.25 4.40
C TRP A 1026 -10.37 11.74 3.15
N PRO A 1027 -11.65 11.38 2.94
CA PRO A 1027 -12.44 11.94 1.82
C PRO A 1027 -12.47 13.48 1.80
N GLN A 1028 -12.35 14.11 2.97
CA GLN A 1028 -12.30 15.56 3.18
C GLN A 1028 -10.93 16.19 2.81
N GLY A 1029 -9.87 15.39 2.63
CA GLY A 1029 -8.50 15.85 2.39
C GLY A 1029 -7.47 15.13 3.27
N ASP A 1030 -6.31 15.76 3.48
CA ASP A 1030 -5.31 15.24 4.41
C ASP A 1030 -5.80 15.28 5.88
N PRO A 1031 -5.22 14.48 6.80
CA PRO A 1031 -5.56 14.50 8.21
C PRO A 1031 -5.39 15.87 8.86
N ALA A 1032 -4.48 16.71 8.35
CA ALA A 1032 -4.31 18.07 8.85
C ALA A 1032 -5.54 18.94 8.57
N ALA A 1033 -6.16 18.80 7.39
CA ALA A 1033 -7.40 19.45 7.02
C ALA A 1033 -8.56 18.96 7.90
N VAL A 1034 -8.67 17.65 8.15
CA VAL A 1034 -9.69 17.08 9.04
C VAL A 1034 -9.52 17.58 10.48
N ILE A 1035 -8.28 17.60 11.00
CA ILE A 1035 -7.97 18.15 12.32
C ILE A 1035 -8.38 19.63 12.40
N ALA A 1036 -8.05 20.43 11.38
CA ALA A 1036 -8.41 21.84 11.34
C ALA A 1036 -9.93 22.05 11.27
N ALA A 1037 -10.64 21.26 10.48
CA ALA A 1037 -12.09 21.33 10.34
C ALA A 1037 -12.82 20.94 11.64
N LEU A 1038 -12.39 19.85 12.28
CA LEU A 1038 -12.88 19.46 13.61
C LEU A 1038 -12.54 20.52 14.66
N GLY A 1039 -11.34 21.09 14.60
CA GLY A 1039 -10.88 22.17 15.48
C GLY A 1039 -11.71 23.46 15.34
N ALA A 1040 -12.12 23.83 14.13
CA ALA A 1040 -13.00 24.97 13.89
C ALA A 1040 -14.40 24.78 14.50
N ARG A 1041 -14.80 23.52 14.71
CA ARG A 1041 -16.01 23.11 15.42
C ARG A 1041 -15.77 22.86 16.90
N GLY A 1042 -14.57 23.17 17.44
CA GLY A 1042 -14.26 23.09 18.86
C GLY A 1042 -13.79 21.74 19.37
N HIS A 1043 -13.52 20.76 18.50
CA HIS A 1043 -12.90 19.49 18.88
C HIS A 1043 -11.40 19.61 19.10
N GLU A 1044 -10.84 18.85 20.03
CA GLU A 1044 -9.40 18.74 20.27
C GLU A 1044 -8.85 17.55 19.46
N ALA A 1045 -8.83 17.71 18.14
CA ALA A 1045 -8.43 16.65 17.20
C ALA A 1045 -6.91 16.53 17.07
N ARG A 1046 -6.39 15.29 17.03
CA ARG A 1046 -4.98 14.97 16.80
C ARG A 1046 -4.82 13.66 16.04
N LEU A 1047 -3.67 13.49 15.38
CA LEU A 1047 -3.27 12.17 14.87
C LEU A 1047 -3.07 11.21 16.04
N ALA A 1048 -3.53 9.96 15.88
CA ALA A 1048 -3.22 8.91 16.84
C ALA A 1048 -1.72 8.63 16.89
N GLU A 1049 -1.22 8.34 18.09
CA GLU A 1049 0.17 7.87 18.28
C GLU A 1049 0.31 6.37 17.98
N ASN A 1050 -0.81 5.64 18.00
CA ASN A 1050 -0.86 4.20 17.81
C ASN A 1050 -2.10 3.83 16.99
N GLU A 1051 -1.89 3.29 15.79
CA GLU A 1051 -2.97 2.89 14.88
C GLU A 1051 -3.83 1.72 15.41
N PHE A 1052 -3.34 0.94 16.39
CA PHE A 1052 -4.11 -0.17 16.97
C PHE A 1052 -5.39 0.25 17.69
N ILE A 1053 -5.51 1.54 18.06
CA ILE A 1053 -6.71 2.04 18.76
C ILE A 1053 -7.95 2.07 17.87
N PHE A 1054 -7.79 2.11 16.55
CA PHE A 1054 -8.90 2.20 15.59
C PHE A 1054 -9.58 0.88 15.29
N GLY A 1055 -9.18 -0.17 16.00
CA GLY A 1055 -9.86 -1.44 15.95
C GLY A 1055 -9.57 -2.25 14.72
N ARG A 1056 -10.18 -3.43 14.68
CA ARG A 1056 -10.03 -4.40 13.60
C ARG A 1056 -11.41 -4.94 13.24
N GLY A 1057 -11.91 -4.69 12.05
CA GLY A 1057 -13.25 -5.12 11.68
C GLY A 1057 -13.31 -6.37 10.81
N GLN A 1058 -14.39 -7.13 10.95
CA GLN A 1058 -14.74 -8.23 10.05
C GLN A 1058 -16.24 -8.18 9.78
N ALA A 1059 -16.66 -8.49 8.56
CA ALA A 1059 -18.07 -8.47 8.20
C ALA A 1059 -18.39 -9.48 7.10
N ILE A 1060 -19.59 -10.06 7.15
CA ILE A 1060 -20.11 -10.96 6.12
C ILE A 1060 -21.54 -10.53 5.80
N TRP A 1061 -21.79 -10.06 4.58
CA TRP A 1061 -23.11 -9.76 4.06
C TRP A 1061 -23.64 -10.90 3.19
N ARG A 1062 -24.88 -11.29 3.42
CA ARG A 1062 -25.63 -12.23 2.61
C ARG A 1062 -26.03 -11.56 1.29
N THR A 1063 -25.87 -12.29 0.19
CA THR A 1063 -26.32 -11.91 -1.15
C THR A 1063 -27.30 -12.96 -1.69
N PRO A 1064 -28.02 -12.68 -2.79
CA PRO A 1064 -28.91 -13.68 -3.39
C PRO A 1064 -28.19 -14.96 -3.82
N GLU A 1065 -26.92 -14.86 -4.23
CA GLU A 1065 -26.10 -15.96 -4.72
C GLU A 1065 -25.11 -16.54 -3.68
N GLY A 1066 -25.10 -16.03 -2.44
CA GLY A 1066 -24.16 -16.47 -1.39
C GLY A 1066 -23.82 -15.35 -0.42
N TYR A 1067 -22.54 -14.97 -0.34
CA TYR A 1067 -21.99 -14.01 0.61
C TYR A 1067 -20.94 -13.09 -0.01
N LEU A 1068 -20.83 -11.90 0.57
CA LEU A 1068 -19.79 -10.91 0.35
C LEU A 1068 -19.15 -10.58 1.70
N ALA A 1069 -17.85 -10.73 1.85
CA ALA A 1069 -17.17 -10.63 3.13
C ALA A 1069 -15.94 -9.73 3.04
N GLY A 1070 -15.67 -9.01 4.14
CA GLY A 1070 -14.52 -8.13 4.27
C GLY A 1070 -13.73 -8.42 5.55
N THR A 1071 -12.43 -8.16 5.49
CA THR A 1071 -11.46 -8.29 6.59
C THR A 1071 -10.73 -6.98 6.82
N GLU A 1072 -10.25 -6.78 8.04
CA GLU A 1072 -9.50 -5.58 8.43
C GLU A 1072 -8.17 -5.45 7.67
N PRO A 1073 -7.94 -4.38 6.87
CA PRO A 1073 -6.65 -4.12 6.25
C PRO A 1073 -5.52 -3.78 7.24
N ARG A 1074 -5.86 -3.30 8.44
CA ARG A 1074 -4.92 -2.96 9.53
C ARG A 1074 -4.39 -4.18 10.32
N ALA A 1075 -4.81 -5.41 9.98
CA ALA A 1075 -4.47 -6.64 10.71
C ALA A 1075 -4.00 -7.75 9.77
N ASP A 1076 -3.47 -8.85 10.32
CA ASP A 1076 -3.03 -10.01 9.54
C ASP A 1076 -4.21 -10.82 8.92
N GLY A 1077 -5.45 -10.46 9.27
CA GLY A 1077 -6.66 -11.27 9.06
C GLY A 1077 -7.05 -11.50 7.60
N ILE A 1078 -7.81 -12.57 7.36
CA ILE A 1078 -8.33 -12.93 6.03
C ILE A 1078 -9.81 -13.27 6.09
N VAL A 1079 -10.44 -13.24 4.92
CA VAL A 1079 -11.66 -14.00 4.66
C VAL A 1079 -11.28 -15.32 3.99
N ALA A 1080 -11.67 -16.43 4.62
CA ALA A 1080 -11.61 -17.76 4.04
C ALA A 1080 -13.00 -18.12 3.48
N ALA A 1081 -13.09 -18.42 2.18
CA ALA A 1081 -14.35 -18.65 1.48
C ALA A 1081 -14.53 -20.12 1.05
N TYR A 1082 -15.76 -20.61 1.18
CA TYR A 1082 -16.23 -21.97 0.84
C TYR A 1082 -17.27 -21.92 -0.29
#